data_AF-A0A1I3R110-F1
#
_entry.id   AF-A0A1I3R110-F1
#
_cell.length_a   1.000
_cell.length_b   1.000
_cell.length_c   1.000
_cell.angle_alpha   90.00
_cell.angle_beta   90.00
_cell.angle_gamma   90.00
#
_symmetry.space_group_name_H-M   'P 1'
#
loop_
_entity.id
_entity.type
_entity.pdbx_description
1 polymer ?
#
loop_
_entity_poly.entity_id
_entity_poly.type
_entity_poly.pdbx_seq_one_letter_code
_entity_poly.pdbx_strand_id
1 'polypeptide(L)'
;MPTIPLFARREGLVNCLTPNVRPRPDARPPMLEWFKRFCACLLLFGVFVNTAAADPVTDYNVAVEFYKQQRWQPAADACQEFIQKYPTHERAATARLYWAQSLLHLKKYREARDQFEQFLKATPDHPDRPLAMYRVGESSYFLGDDAAVETQFEQFLKLYPNHELAEWALLYLGEAQFRLKHYDAAAKTFERSLAAYPQGRLVDDVEFDLAGVYDALGKKEQASALLQKIAGRTASTRSAEAMFQMGARAFDEQKYDQAASTFTQLATLHPQHRLTANAQLNAGYALYYLGRYADAIKAFGKAAADPQLAPTAAYWTGLSQKSLREYAAAAKTLADSLQSQPDQSLADKVTFHLADAEFRQGNYDKAIELFQKVSANWPKSDLGDDSLHSACEAALQAGQLPKAVELHEQFVKAFPDSGLRVVEDLLYARVLIAQGEKNSTPDAARKDYDQAAAILQGIIDQSSVDRTRNFARFQLARVYERREDNQKVIEILRPLLDSPQAADSPDYLDARLLSANAHLRLKDNSAAAEDYRQYLAKAATPADKVVGLAGLARALTATKDWKQLQTVLPELRSADAADAQFSRAAMAAGDAAFDQKDWPASQEFFRLVIARGESGAFYLPALSGLAHAQYEQQQFTASAAGFATLAAAAKSDPLLNSHAAYMHAMTLQQAGESKDALLAYQSAADKLTQRQKMTPLAGTDVEVGMNAYRCEKGAARLARELGDRTLADKLYDAAYAELKLQPKENQKELDLLINEWANLAYTAEDYPRADELYARLVADTPESPLANEALLILGESARFGGQPDKAIQLFQKLADNPKADPFIRQRALVHLLDLAAETGRWNDALTIAERLKKEFPDGPHASYAMYRQGEALLQLKQYAKSAEVLHELISKPPASQDSVPVWWPETWLLLAEDQYWLKDYSRLEQVVADLKQKQPSPSVLYRADALLGRSLENRARFIDAREAYIRVIDSEAGRGTETAAEAQFRIAESYLKENNLPVALREYYKVYAGYDAPKLEAAALFQAASCDVSMKHFTEAMGTYRKLIEEFPNSEFTDQAKSRLKELEVIAPKG
;
A
#
# COMPACT_ATOMS: atom_id res chain seq x y z
N MET A 1 1.39 -7.33 -30.77
CA MET A 1 1.21 -8.39 -31.79
C MET A 1 1.95 -9.66 -31.35
N PRO A 2 1.47 -10.71 -31.28
CA PRO A 2 0.44 -11.32 -32.12
C PRO A 2 -0.23 -12.53 -31.46
N THR A 3 -1.61 -12.47 -31.70
CA THR A 3 -2.52 -13.21 -32.55
C THR A 3 -2.08 -14.67 -32.71
N ILE A 4 -3.03 -15.49 -32.36
CA ILE A 4 -3.73 -16.55 -33.11
C ILE A 4 -3.06 -17.90 -32.81
N PRO A 5 -3.84 -18.94 -33.01
CA PRO A 5 -4.48 -19.47 -34.21
C PRO A 5 -5.45 -20.61 -33.91
N LEU A 6 -6.56 -20.50 -34.78
CA LEU A 6 -7.04 -21.14 -36.03
C LEU A 6 -6.83 -22.66 -35.98
N PHE A 7 -7.96 -23.32 -36.24
CA PHE A 7 -8.34 -24.20 -37.37
C PHE A 7 -9.04 -25.44 -36.83
N ALA A 8 -10.30 -25.57 -37.23
CA ALA A 8 -11.13 -26.31 -38.20
C ALA A 8 -10.68 -27.78 -38.29
N ARG A 9 -11.64 -28.66 -38.22
CA ARG A 9 -12.05 -29.66 -39.23
C ARG A 9 -12.90 -30.74 -38.56
N ARG A 10 -14.12 -30.96 -39.14
CA ARG A 10 -14.73 -31.71 -40.26
C ARG A 10 -15.39 -33.00 -39.73
N GLU A 11 -16.66 -33.17 -40.06
CA GLU A 11 -17.35 -34.06 -41.01
C GLU A 11 -18.69 -34.52 -40.41
N GLY A 12 -19.70 -34.18 -41.24
CA GLY A 12 -20.44 -35.07 -42.17
C GLY A 12 -21.95 -34.96 -41.92
N LEU A 13 -22.61 -34.38 -42.91
CA LEU A 13 -23.44 -34.76 -44.08
C LEU A 13 -24.89 -34.97 -43.65
N VAL A 14 -25.72 -34.17 -44.34
CA VAL A 14 -26.58 -34.35 -45.54
C VAL A 14 -28.03 -33.98 -45.17
N ASN A 15 -28.44 -32.89 -45.91
CA ASN A 15 -29.18 -32.68 -47.17
C ASN A 15 -30.65 -32.34 -46.88
N CYS A 16 -30.89 -31.16 -47.37
CA CYS A 16 -31.46 -30.80 -48.69
C CYS A 16 -32.71 -29.94 -48.48
N LEU A 17 -32.49 -28.66 -48.97
CA LEU A 17 -32.83 -28.01 -50.25
C LEU A 17 -34.11 -27.18 -50.10
N THR A 18 -33.88 -25.91 -50.07
CA THR A 18 -34.45 -24.64 -50.54
C THR A 18 -35.19 -24.81 -51.88
N PRO A 19 -36.10 -23.90 -52.40
CA PRO A 19 -35.85 -22.51 -52.80
C PRO A 19 -37.14 -21.80 -53.24
N ASN A 20 -37.21 -20.52 -52.96
CA ASN A 20 -37.04 -19.40 -53.91
C ASN A 20 -38.40 -18.83 -54.32
N VAL A 21 -38.64 -17.48 -54.08
CA VAL A 21 -38.64 -16.44 -55.12
C VAL A 21 -39.70 -15.39 -54.76
N ARG A 22 -39.26 -14.15 -54.46
CA ARG A 22 -39.79 -12.80 -54.68
C ARG A 22 -39.93 -12.49 -56.18
N PRO A 23 -40.90 -11.44 -56.50
CA PRO A 23 -40.71 -9.98 -56.56
C PRO A 23 -42.04 -9.22 -56.50
N ARG A 24 -42.10 -8.10 -55.74
CA ARG A 24 -42.73 -6.78 -55.58
C ARG A 24 -43.28 -6.24 -56.90
N PRO A 25 -44.32 -5.17 -56.81
CA PRO A 25 -44.28 -3.80 -56.27
C PRO A 25 -45.68 -3.24 -55.99
N ASP A 26 -45.81 -2.52 -54.87
CA ASP A 26 -46.01 -1.15 -54.33
C ASP A 26 -47.41 -0.63 -54.69
N ALA A 27 -48.29 -0.63 -53.67
CA ALA A 27 -49.00 0.62 -53.27
C ALA A 27 -49.84 0.34 -52.02
N ARG A 28 -49.38 0.56 -50.71
CA ARG A 28 -49.80 0.94 -49.35
C ARG A 28 -51.32 1.12 -49.26
N PRO A 29 -51.94 1.09 -47.79
CA PRO A 29 -52.33 0.12 -46.75
C PRO A 29 -53.53 0.61 -45.93
N PRO A 30 -53.85 -0.27 -44.73
CA PRO A 30 -53.23 -0.85 -43.53
C PRO A 30 -54.16 -1.85 -42.84
N MET A 31 -53.42 -3.10 -42.23
CA MET A 31 -52.99 -3.37 -40.84
C MET A 31 -54.10 -4.12 -40.09
N LEU A 32 -53.94 -5.52 -39.90
CA LEU A 32 -53.85 -5.98 -38.49
C LEU A 32 -54.49 -7.37 -38.37
N GLU A 33 -53.71 -8.48 -38.72
CA GLU A 33 -54.10 -9.65 -37.89
C GLU A 33 -53.25 -10.86 -38.28
N TRP A 34 -51.87 -10.86 -37.92
CA TRP A 34 -51.35 -12.26 -37.85
C TRP A 34 -49.89 -12.22 -37.43
N PHE A 35 -49.27 -11.40 -36.28
CA PHE A 35 -47.91 -11.54 -35.70
C PHE A 35 -48.01 -11.54 -34.18
N LYS A 36 -48.52 -12.49 -33.60
CA LYS A 36 -47.52 -12.82 -32.54
C LYS A 36 -47.94 -14.07 -31.79
N ARG A 37 -48.35 -15.09 -32.32
CA ARG A 37 -47.92 -16.48 -32.02
C ARG A 37 -46.40 -16.60 -31.94
N PHE A 38 -45.64 -15.90 -31.10
CA PHE A 38 -44.24 -16.33 -30.86
C PHE A 38 -43.81 -15.80 -29.49
N CYS A 39 -44.50 -16.03 -28.40
CA CYS A 39 -43.55 -16.00 -27.25
C CYS A 39 -44.27 -16.46 -25.99
N ALA A 40 -44.89 -17.58 -26.10
CA ALA A 40 -45.41 -18.22 -24.86
C ALA A 40 -44.65 -19.51 -24.59
N CYS A 41 -43.26 -19.54 -24.29
CA CYS A 41 -42.75 -20.63 -23.41
C CYS A 41 -41.23 -20.49 -23.28
N LEU A 42 -40.68 -19.60 -22.47
CA LEU A 42 -39.56 -20.10 -21.64
C LEU A 42 -38.79 -18.90 -21.07
N LEU A 43 -39.32 -18.12 -20.18
CA LEU A 43 -38.67 -17.55 -18.98
C LEU A 43 -38.53 -18.61 -17.89
N LEU A 44 -37.75 -19.71 -18.05
CA LEU A 44 -37.31 -20.35 -16.78
C LEU A 44 -35.84 -20.75 -16.91
N PHE A 45 -35.02 -19.88 -16.52
CA PHE A 45 -34.06 -20.11 -15.42
C PHE A 45 -32.64 -19.89 -15.93
N GLY A 46 -32.19 -18.70 -16.10
CA GLY A 46 -30.97 -18.09 -15.50
C GLY A 46 -30.74 -18.58 -14.06
N VAL A 47 -30.10 -19.83 -13.84
CA VAL A 47 -29.04 -19.92 -12.80
C VAL A 47 -27.96 -18.87 -13.07
N PHE A 48 -28.27 -17.60 -12.50
CA PHE A 48 -27.50 -16.70 -11.59
C PHE A 48 -26.44 -17.49 -10.83
N VAL A 49 -25.37 -17.43 -11.59
CA VAL A 49 -24.17 -17.04 -10.81
C VAL A 49 -24.56 -16.07 -9.68
N ASN A 50 -24.94 -16.82 -8.58
CA ASN A 50 -24.42 -16.87 -7.20
C ASN A 50 -24.03 -15.49 -6.68
N THR A 51 -25.54 -14.54 -6.56
CA THR A 51 -25.71 -13.48 -5.54
C THR A 51 -25.95 -14.11 -4.17
N ALA A 52 -24.97 -14.35 -3.37
CA ALA A 52 -25.06 -14.50 -1.90
C ALA A 52 -26.51 -14.67 -1.45
N ALA A 53 -27.94 -15.74 -1.35
CA ALA A 53 -29.35 -16.20 -1.20
C ALA A 53 -30.18 -15.22 -0.38
N ALA A 54 -33.50 -14.44 -1.60
CA ALA A 54 -34.51 -14.56 -0.52
C ALA A 54 -35.91 -14.30 -1.11
N ASP A 55 -40.19 -13.94 0.31
CA ASP A 55 -41.51 -14.32 0.88
C ASP A 55 -42.47 -13.12 0.78
N PRO A 56 -47.05 -12.38 1.25
CA PRO A 56 -48.09 -11.51 0.74
C PRO A 56 -48.79 -10.70 1.83
N VAL A 57 -49.75 -10.46 3.17
CA VAL A 57 -50.02 -9.62 4.35
C VAL A 57 -48.84 -8.68 4.61
N THR A 58 -46.92 -9.42 4.47
CA THR A 58 -45.68 -8.60 4.46
C THR A 58 -45.64 -7.71 3.21
N ASP A 59 -48.03 -7.71 2.50
CA ASP A 59 -47.97 -7.04 1.19
C ASP A 59 -48.95 -5.85 1.19
N TYR A 60 -51.06 -5.45 1.59
CA TYR A 60 -51.89 -4.24 1.83
C TYR A 60 -51.31 -3.41 2.97
N ASN A 61 -50.48 -4.25 4.23
CA ASN A 61 -49.90 -3.51 5.38
C ASN A 61 -48.54 -2.90 5.03
N VAL A 62 -48.03 -3.69 4.26
CA VAL A 62 -46.85 -3.17 3.53
C VAL A 62 -47.27 -2.01 2.61
N ALA A 63 -48.78 -1.83 1.78
CA ALA A 63 -49.18 -0.71 0.88
C ALA A 63 -49.70 0.49 1.67
N VAL A 64 -50.36 0.45 2.72
CA VAL A 64 -50.89 1.48 3.62
C VAL A 64 -49.76 1.95 4.55
N GLU A 65 -48.81 0.59 5.28
CA GLU A 65 -47.59 0.98 6.03
C GLU A 65 -46.59 1.72 5.12
N PHE A 66 -46.38 1.51 3.86
CA PHE A 66 -45.72 2.25 2.76
C PHE A 66 -46.48 3.53 2.43
N TYR A 67 -47.85 3.58 2.41
CA TYR A 67 -48.52 4.88 2.13
C TYR A 67 -48.49 5.76 3.38
N LYS A 68 -48.62 5.23 4.60
CA LYS A 68 -48.64 5.93 5.91
C LYS A 68 -47.22 6.37 6.29
N GLN A 69 -46.62 5.27 5.99
CA GLN A 69 -45.21 5.73 6.10
C GLN A 69 -44.80 6.56 4.88
N GLN A 70 -45.48 7.01 3.79
CA GLN A 70 -45.22 7.83 2.59
C GLN A 70 -44.32 7.09 1.59
N ARG A 71 -44.98 5.72 1.64
CA ARG A 71 -44.29 4.95 0.57
C ARG A 71 -45.27 4.67 -0.59
N TRP A 72 -44.83 5.51 -1.70
CA TRP A 72 -45.91 5.92 -2.63
C TRP A 72 -45.99 4.94 -3.81
N GLN A 73 -45.26 4.43 -4.48
CA GLN A 73 -45.27 3.45 -5.58
C GLN A 73 -45.60 2.05 -5.07
N PRO A 74 -46.17 1.82 -3.93
CA PRO A 74 -46.48 0.55 -3.25
C PRO A 74 -47.86 0.58 -2.57
N ALA A 75 -47.15 2.14 -2.54
CA ALA A 75 -48.56 2.31 -2.10
C ALA A 75 -49.52 2.24 -3.28
N ALA A 76 -49.07 2.67 -4.29
CA ALA A 76 -49.78 2.77 -5.59
C ALA A 76 -49.91 1.41 -6.27
N ASP A 77 -49.69 0.60 -6.27
CA ASP A 77 -49.64 -0.74 -6.87
C ASP A 77 -50.38 -1.74 -5.98
N ALA A 78 -50.27 -1.31 -4.75
CA ALA A 78 -50.99 -2.16 -3.78
C ALA A 78 -52.47 -1.79 -3.73
N CYS A 79 -52.21 -0.25 -4.00
CA CYS A 79 -53.58 0.30 -4.04
C CYS A 79 -54.28 -0.06 -5.35
N GLN A 80 -53.63 -0.02 -6.54
CA GLN A 80 -54.01 -0.43 -7.91
C GLN A 80 -54.28 -1.94 -7.99
N GLU A 81 -54.05 -2.79 -7.48
CA GLU A 81 -54.15 -4.26 -7.43
C GLU A 81 -55.21 -4.69 -6.40
N PHE A 82 -55.08 -3.60 -5.55
CA PHE A 82 -56.20 -3.89 -4.63
C PHE A 82 -57.54 -3.56 -5.30
N ILE A 83 -57.79 -2.34 -5.74
CA ILE A 83 -58.97 -1.75 -6.42
C ILE A 83 -59.32 -2.59 -7.65
N GLN A 84 -58.35 -3.41 -8.51
CA GLN A 84 -58.49 -4.34 -9.66
C GLN A 84 -58.91 -5.73 -9.17
N LYS A 85 -58.49 -6.43 -8.03
CA LYS A 85 -58.76 -7.76 -7.44
C LYS A 85 -60.00 -7.70 -6.54
N TYR A 86 -60.35 -6.14 -6.12
CA TYR A 86 -61.58 -6.04 -5.30
C TYR A 86 -62.32 -4.74 -5.68
N PRO A 87 -63.63 -4.29 -6.66
CA PRO A 87 -64.02 -3.01 -7.27
C PRO A 87 -65.33 -2.46 -6.70
N THR A 88 -66.73 -3.13 -5.98
CA THR A 88 -68.02 -2.65 -5.42
C THR A 88 -67.88 -2.45 -3.91
N HIS A 89 -66.14 -2.74 -3.69
CA HIS A 89 -65.88 -2.64 -2.24
C HIS A 89 -66.03 -1.20 -1.76
N GLU A 90 -66.85 -0.89 -0.24
CA GLU A 90 -67.20 0.45 0.32
C GLU A 90 -65.97 1.35 0.37
N ARG A 91 -64.06 0.63 -0.02
CA ARG A 91 -62.88 1.48 0.11
C ARG A 91 -62.28 1.73 -1.27
N ALA A 92 -63.67 1.68 -1.93
CA ALA A 92 -63.10 1.71 -3.31
C ALA A 92 -62.97 3.17 -3.78
N ALA A 93 -64.41 4.17 -3.04
CA ALA A 93 -64.34 5.61 -3.40
C ALA A 93 -63.21 6.30 -2.60
N THR A 94 -62.46 5.83 -1.84
CA THR A 94 -61.36 6.35 -1.00
C THR A 94 -60.03 5.68 -1.39
N ALA A 95 -60.14 4.52 -1.86
CA ALA A 95 -58.92 3.85 -2.40
C ALA A 95 -58.53 4.44 -3.76
N ARG A 96 -59.49 5.08 -4.27
CA ARG A 96 -59.18 5.70 -5.58
C ARG A 96 -58.60 7.10 -5.37
N LEU A 97 -59.27 7.81 -4.42
CA LEU A 97 -58.67 9.09 -4.01
C LEU A 97 -57.26 8.88 -3.43
N TYR A 98 -56.71 7.57 -2.85
CA TYR A 98 -55.34 7.25 -2.36
C TYR A 98 -54.48 6.67 -3.49
N TRP A 99 -55.31 6.24 -4.32
CA TRP A 99 -54.61 5.75 -5.54
C TRP A 99 -54.17 6.93 -6.42
N ALA A 100 -55.03 7.79 -6.34
CA ALA A 100 -54.67 8.96 -7.17
C ALA A 100 -53.70 9.87 -6.40
N GLN A 101 -53.60 10.00 -5.36
CA GLN A 101 -52.65 10.78 -4.55
C GLN A 101 -51.31 10.06 -4.43
N SER A 102 -51.73 8.59 -4.41
CA SER A 102 -50.48 7.79 -4.43
C SER A 102 -49.83 7.83 -5.82
N LEU A 103 -50.36 7.91 -6.74
CA LEU A 103 -49.84 8.03 -8.12
C LEU A 103 -49.31 9.43 -8.38
N LEU A 104 -50.15 10.18 -7.57
CA LEU A 104 -49.64 11.57 -7.63
C LEU A 104 -48.34 11.67 -6.83
N HIS A 105 -47.98 10.93 -5.74
CA HIS A 105 -46.74 10.86 -4.94
C HIS A 105 -45.72 9.93 -5.61
N LEU A 106 -46.88 9.20 -6.61
CA LEU A 106 -45.97 8.35 -7.42
C LEU A 106 -45.65 9.02 -8.75
N LYS A 107 -45.93 10.39 -8.75
CA LYS A 107 -45.65 11.26 -9.91
C LYS A 107 -46.16 10.64 -11.21
N LYS A 108 -47.20 9.68 -11.23
CA LYS A 108 -47.89 9.23 -12.47
C LYS A 108 -49.05 10.17 -12.81
N TYR A 109 -48.34 11.10 -13.25
CA TYR A 109 -49.08 12.38 -13.23
C TYR A 109 -50.25 12.34 -14.22
N ARG A 110 -49.70 11.75 -15.30
CA ARG A 110 -50.81 11.66 -16.27
C ARG A 110 -51.90 10.73 -15.74
N GLU A 111 -51.98 9.84 -15.26
CA GLU A 111 -52.88 8.84 -14.67
C GLU A 111 -53.56 9.39 -13.42
N ALA A 112 -52.34 10.11 -12.75
CA ALA A 112 -52.94 10.76 -11.58
C ALA A 112 -54.02 11.75 -12.01
N ARG A 113 -53.94 12.65 -12.56
CA ARG A 113 -54.83 13.69 -13.11
C ARG A 113 -56.12 13.11 -13.67
N ASP A 114 -56.01 12.03 -14.48
CA ASP A 114 -57.22 11.36 -15.02
C ASP A 114 -58.11 10.85 -13.88
N GLN A 115 -57.57 10.33 -13.11
CA GLN A 115 -58.35 9.75 -11.99
C GLN A 115 -58.96 10.87 -11.13
N PHE A 116 -58.21 12.05 -10.87
CA PHE A 116 -58.82 13.18 -10.13
C PHE A 116 -60.00 13.76 -10.90
N GLU A 117 -60.28 14.25 -11.65
CA GLU A 117 -61.35 14.81 -12.50
C GLU A 117 -62.54 13.83 -12.62
N GLN A 118 -62.25 12.32 -12.93
CA GLN A 118 -63.35 11.33 -12.79
C GLN A 118 -63.99 11.41 -11.41
N PHE A 119 -63.04 11.65 -10.56
CA PHE A 119 -63.61 11.91 -9.22
C PHE A 119 -64.52 13.14 -9.25
N LEU A 120 -64.88 14.66 -9.20
CA LEU A 120 -65.62 15.93 -9.16
C LEU A 120 -66.86 15.88 -10.06
N LYS A 121 -67.03 15.22 -10.98
CA LYS A 121 -68.24 15.06 -11.81
C LYS A 121 -69.22 14.08 -11.14
N ALA A 122 -68.51 12.73 -10.92
CA ALA A 122 -69.37 11.73 -10.25
C ALA A 122 -69.87 12.28 -8.90
N THR A 123 -69.20 13.38 -8.40
CA THR A 123 -69.65 13.85 -7.07
C THR A 123 -69.53 15.38 -7.01
N PRO A 124 -71.13 16.85 -6.78
CA PRO A 124 -71.01 18.32 -6.89
C PRO A 124 -71.18 19.01 -5.54
N ASP A 125 -71.50 18.15 -4.93
CA ASP A 125 -71.74 18.88 -3.66
C ASP A 125 -70.79 18.34 -2.58
N HIS A 126 -69.08 17.36 -3.39
CA HIS A 126 -68.16 16.79 -2.40
C HIS A 126 -67.29 17.89 -1.77
N PRO A 127 -67.09 17.79 -0.45
CA PRO A 127 -66.35 18.83 0.30
C PRO A 127 -64.90 18.97 -0.20
N ASP A 128 -63.96 17.89 -1.09
CA ASP A 128 -62.57 18.06 -1.55
C ASP A 128 -62.52 18.42 -3.03
N ARG A 129 -64.02 19.54 -2.81
CA ARG A 129 -64.08 19.96 -4.23
C ARG A 129 -62.98 20.99 -4.53
N PRO A 130 -62.74 22.21 -3.72
CA PRO A 130 -61.68 23.22 -3.93
C PRO A 130 -60.28 22.58 -3.91
N LEU A 131 -59.35 21.13 -3.74
CA LEU A 131 -58.07 20.38 -3.67
C LEU A 131 -57.89 19.53 -4.94
N ALA A 132 -59.10 19.03 -5.37
CA ALA A 132 -58.99 18.20 -6.59
C ALA A 132 -58.82 19.08 -7.83
N MET A 133 -59.87 20.99 -7.20
CA MET A 133 -59.65 21.98 -8.29
C MET A 133 -58.18 22.42 -8.31
N TYR A 134 -57.07 22.26 -7.80
CA TYR A 134 -55.65 22.65 -7.66
C TYR A 134 -54.75 21.48 -8.08
N ARG A 135 -54.82 19.93 -7.97
CA ARG A 135 -53.98 18.74 -8.24
C ARG A 135 -54.10 18.31 -9.70
N VAL A 136 -55.30 19.01 -10.03
CA VAL A 136 -55.35 18.81 -11.50
C VAL A 136 -54.33 19.73 -12.17
N GLY A 137 -54.51 21.50 -11.56
CA GLY A 137 -53.49 22.46 -12.01
C GLY A 137 -52.07 22.03 -11.62
N GLU A 138 -51.38 20.92 -11.05
CA GLU A 138 -50.10 20.45 -10.50
C GLU A 138 -49.65 19.15 -11.20
N SER A 139 -50.67 18.36 -11.57
CA SER A 139 -50.28 17.16 -12.35
C SER A 139 -49.94 17.54 -13.80
N SER A 140 -50.62 18.72 -13.98
CA SER A 140 -50.28 19.21 -15.34
C SER A 140 -48.90 19.90 -15.34
N TYR A 141 -48.78 20.55 -14.47
CA TYR A 141 -47.43 21.15 -14.33
C TYR A 141 -46.35 20.07 -14.30
N PHE A 142 -46.24 18.64 -13.82
CA PHE A 142 -45.29 17.51 -13.68
C PHE A 142 -45.31 16.63 -14.93
N LEU A 143 -46.36 17.02 -15.79
CA LEU A 143 -46.40 16.27 -17.07
C LEU A 143 -45.79 17.11 -18.19
N GLY A 144 -45.80 18.60 -17.85
CA GLY A 144 -45.05 19.45 -18.82
C GLY A 144 -45.99 20.04 -19.89
N ASP A 145 -46.93 20.10 -19.24
CA ASP A 145 -47.90 20.75 -20.15
C ASP A 145 -48.10 22.21 -19.75
N ASP A 146 -47.32 23.25 -20.21
CA ASP A 146 -47.17 24.61 -19.66
C ASP A 146 -48.29 25.53 -20.13
N ALA A 147 -48.70 25.85 -20.88
CA ALA A 147 -49.85 26.68 -21.27
C ALA A 147 -51.11 26.26 -20.51
N ALA A 148 -51.60 24.39 -20.15
CA ALA A 148 -52.64 23.94 -19.20
C ALA A 148 -52.33 24.42 -17.78
N VAL A 149 -50.95 24.36 -17.82
CA VAL A 149 -50.61 24.94 -16.50
C VAL A 149 -50.99 26.42 -16.47
N GLU A 150 -50.60 28.20 -16.78
CA GLU A 150 -50.93 29.64 -16.76
C GLU A 150 -52.45 29.87 -16.81
N THR A 151 -53.64 29.08 -17.45
CA THR A 151 -55.10 29.38 -17.39
C THR A 151 -55.70 28.74 -16.14
N GLN A 152 -55.40 26.84 -16.08
CA GLN A 152 -55.93 26.19 -14.84
C GLN A 152 -55.48 26.95 -13.60
N PHE A 153 -54.33 27.52 -13.61
CA PHE A 153 -53.95 28.24 -12.36
C PHE A 153 -54.39 29.70 -12.45
N GLU A 154 -54.71 31.45 -12.93
CA GLU A 154 -55.40 32.76 -12.89
C GLU A 154 -56.90 32.60 -12.63
N GLN A 155 -57.84 31.07 -13.05
CA GLN A 155 -59.24 30.92 -12.57
C GLN A 155 -59.25 30.49 -11.10
N PHE A 156 -58.09 29.07 -11.19
CA PHE A 156 -58.02 28.82 -9.74
C PHE A 156 -57.79 30.13 -8.97
N LEU A 157 -57.22 31.67 -9.01
CA LEU A 157 -56.87 32.87 -8.22
C LEU A 157 -57.93 33.95 -8.41
N LYS A 158 -58.75 34.10 -9.30
CA LYS A 158 -59.87 35.09 -9.34
C LYS A 158 -61.06 34.58 -8.53
N LEU A 159 -61.53 32.87 -8.27
CA LEU A 159 -62.67 32.42 -7.44
C LEU A 159 -62.21 32.17 -5.99
N TYR A 160 -60.58 31.81 -6.27
CA TYR A 160 -60.16 31.67 -4.87
C TYR A 160 -58.85 32.42 -4.65
N PRO A 161 -58.77 34.23 -4.49
CA PRO A 161 -57.57 35.09 -4.46
C PRO A 161 -56.93 35.12 -3.06
N ASN A 162 -57.80 34.08 -2.41
CA ASN A 162 -57.19 34.15 -1.06
C ASN A 162 -57.05 32.74 -0.49
N HIS A 163 -56.89 31.71 -1.36
CA HIS A 163 -56.78 30.30 -0.93
C HIS A 163 -55.32 29.99 -0.56
N GLU A 164 -54.98 28.91 0.16
CA GLU A 164 -53.65 28.66 0.76
C GLU A 164 -52.66 28.11 -0.27
N LEU A 165 -53.05 27.64 -1.49
CA LEU A 165 -52.11 27.09 -2.49
C LEU A 165 -51.85 28.15 -3.57
N ALA A 166 -52.34 30.20 -2.94
CA ALA A 166 -52.14 31.27 -3.94
C ALA A 166 -50.64 31.54 -4.15
N GLU A 167 -49.58 31.19 -3.64
CA GLU A 167 -48.14 31.48 -3.75
C GLU A 167 -47.43 30.39 -4.57
N TRP A 168 -47.57 28.70 -4.53
CA TRP A 168 -47.06 27.56 -5.35
C TRP A 168 -47.58 27.66 -6.79
N ALA A 169 -48.77 28.66 -6.63
CA ALA A 169 -49.29 28.79 -8.01
C ALA A 169 -48.51 29.87 -8.78
N LEU A 170 -47.83 31.57 -7.89
CA LEU A 170 -47.05 32.62 -8.56
C LEU A 170 -45.67 32.09 -8.98
N LEU A 171 -45.08 30.59 -8.77
CA LEU A 171 -43.78 29.96 -9.07
C LEU A 171 -43.92 28.99 -10.26
N TYR A 172 -44.99 27.91 -10.17
CA TYR A 172 -45.12 26.98 -11.32
C TYR A 172 -45.48 27.74 -12.60
N LEU A 173 -45.99 29.71 -12.06
CA LEU A 173 -46.31 30.56 -13.24
C LEU A 173 -45.05 31.20 -13.80
N GLY A 174 -44.05 31.79 -13.14
CA GLY A 174 -42.80 32.43 -13.63
C GLY A 174 -41.88 31.40 -14.31
N GLU A 175 -41.90 29.49 -14.06
CA GLU A 175 -41.05 28.40 -14.59
C GLU A 175 -41.60 27.89 -15.94
N ALA A 176 -42.84 27.98 -15.73
CA ALA A 176 -43.37 27.51 -17.03
C ALA A 176 -43.17 28.58 -18.12
N GLN A 177 -42.94 30.71 -17.37
CA GLN A 177 -42.64 31.82 -18.30
C GLN A 177 -41.17 31.77 -18.74
N PHE A 178 -40.60 31.04 -18.20
CA PHE A 178 -39.15 30.99 -18.50
C PHE A 178 -38.85 29.81 -19.42
N ARG A 179 -39.68 28.10 -19.38
CA ARG A 179 -39.48 26.94 -20.28
C ARG A 179 -40.11 27.20 -21.66
N LEU A 180 -40.97 28.78 -21.22
CA LEU A 180 -41.56 29.16 -22.53
C LEU A 180 -40.73 30.26 -23.18
N LYS A 181 -39.45 31.23 -22.23
CA LYS A 181 -38.50 32.27 -22.67
C LYS A 181 -39.22 33.62 -22.81
N HIS A 182 -39.91 34.08 -21.93
CA HIS A 182 -40.39 35.44 -21.61
C HIS A 182 -39.66 35.97 -20.37
N TYR A 183 -38.39 35.53 -20.92
CA TYR A 183 -37.41 35.84 -19.86
C TYR A 183 -37.72 37.18 -19.18
N ASP A 184 -38.15 38.34 -19.72
CA ASP A 184 -38.54 39.61 -19.04
C ASP A 184 -39.80 39.42 -18.20
N ALA A 185 -40.93 38.93 -18.43
CA ALA A 185 -42.13 38.63 -17.61
C ALA A 185 -41.79 37.63 -16.50
N ALA A 186 -40.93 36.02 -17.19
CA ALA A 186 -40.42 35.18 -16.09
C ALA A 186 -39.63 36.00 -15.07
N ALA A 187 -38.70 37.30 -15.53
CA ALA A 187 -37.97 38.17 -14.57
C ALA A 187 -38.96 39.03 -13.77
N LYS A 188 -40.18 39.46 -14.32
CA LYS A 188 -41.18 40.32 -13.63
C LYS A 188 -42.04 39.49 -12.68
N THR A 189 -42.63 38.19 -13.05
CA THR A 189 -43.37 37.22 -12.21
C THR A 189 -42.51 36.76 -11.03
N PHE A 190 -41.09 36.49 -11.34
CA PHE A 190 -40.22 36.09 -10.23
C PHE A 190 -39.87 37.29 -9.35
N GLU A 191 -39.71 38.70 -9.87
CA GLU A 191 -39.53 39.92 -9.05
C GLU A 191 -40.80 40.24 -8.26
N ARG A 192 -42.14 40.09 -8.72
CA ARG A 192 -43.44 40.27 -8.02
C ARG A 192 -43.60 39.22 -6.92
N SER A 193 -43.09 37.63 -7.43
CA SER A 193 -43.05 36.59 -6.37
C SER A 193 -42.14 37.02 -5.22
N LEU A 194 -40.98 38.07 -5.61
CA LEU A 194 -40.00 38.44 -4.57
C LEU A 194 -40.43 39.71 -3.84
N ALA A 195 -41.42 40.50 -4.39
CA ALA A 195 -41.96 41.71 -3.73
C ALA A 195 -43.16 41.35 -2.86
N ALA A 196 -44.34 40.28 -3.21
CA ALA A 196 -45.59 39.89 -2.52
C ALA A 196 -45.29 38.87 -1.42
N TYR A 197 -43.81 38.17 -1.71
CA TYR A 197 -43.42 37.23 -0.64
C TYR A 197 -41.92 37.39 -0.37
N PRO A 198 -41.26 38.70 -0.11
CA PRO A 198 -39.82 38.98 0.03
C PRO A 198 -39.17 38.11 1.12
N GLN A 199 -40.34 37.37 1.87
CA GLN A 199 -39.79 36.44 2.89
C GLN A 199 -40.47 35.08 2.75
N GLY A 200 -40.76 34.80 1.64
CA GLY A 200 -41.54 33.57 1.35
C GLY A 200 -40.63 32.34 1.31
N ARG A 201 -41.28 31.00 1.38
CA ARG A 201 -40.51 29.74 1.48
C ARG A 201 -39.83 29.39 0.15
N LEU A 202 -39.97 30.20 -0.93
CA LEU A 202 -39.40 29.77 -2.24
C LEU A 202 -38.45 30.83 -2.76
N VAL A 203 -37.77 32.04 -2.08
CA VAL A 203 -36.94 33.18 -2.56
C VAL A 203 -35.61 32.64 -3.12
N ASP A 204 -35.10 31.71 -2.65
CA ASP A 204 -33.79 31.20 -3.10
C ASP A 204 -33.94 30.39 -4.40
N ASP A 205 -35.08 29.24 -4.33
CA ASP A 205 -35.35 28.57 -5.63
C ASP A 205 -35.59 29.61 -6.74
N VAL A 206 -36.02 30.88 -6.26
CA VAL A 206 -36.34 31.92 -7.27
C VAL A 206 -35.06 32.70 -7.59
N GLU A 207 -34.09 32.99 -6.79
CA GLU A 207 -32.82 33.68 -7.09
C GLU A 207 -31.89 32.78 -7.92
N PHE A 208 -31.84 31.41 -7.55
CA PHE A 208 -31.04 30.43 -8.30
C PHE A 208 -31.57 30.27 -9.74
N ASP A 209 -33.01 30.15 -9.77
CA ASP A 209 -33.52 30.06 -11.18
C ASP A 209 -33.32 31.39 -11.91
N LEU A 210 -33.02 32.68 -11.05
CA LEU A 210 -32.75 34.00 -11.66
C LEU A 210 -31.27 34.10 -12.08
N ALA A 211 -30.41 33.52 -11.42
CA ALA A 211 -28.99 33.51 -11.82
C ALA A 211 -28.78 32.68 -13.08
N GLY A 212 -29.65 31.37 -13.10
CA GLY A 212 -29.69 30.58 -14.37
C GLY A 212 -30.24 31.41 -15.54
N VAL A 213 -31.21 32.55 -15.03
CA VAL A 213 -31.78 33.41 -16.09
C VAL A 213 -30.79 34.54 -16.44
N TYR A 214 -29.95 34.73 -15.48
CA TYR A 214 -28.95 35.79 -15.75
C TYR A 214 -27.76 35.22 -16.50
N ASP A 215 -27.33 34.14 -16.22
CA ASP A 215 -26.28 33.41 -16.97
C ASP A 215 -26.71 33.15 -18.42
N ALA A 216 -28.25 32.85 -18.58
CA ALA A 216 -28.73 32.65 -19.98
C ALA A 216 -28.83 33.99 -20.72
N LEU A 217 -28.53 35.19 -19.68
CA LEU A 217 -28.57 36.56 -20.21
C LEU A 217 -27.15 37.14 -20.30
N GLY A 218 -26.11 35.94 -20.07
CA GLY A 218 -24.69 36.33 -20.19
C GLY A 218 -24.27 37.30 -19.08
N LYS A 219 -25.03 37.11 -18.16
CA LYS A 219 -24.62 38.02 -17.05
C LYS A 219 -23.94 37.20 -15.95
N LYS A 220 -22.51 36.86 -16.08
CA LYS A 220 -21.72 35.81 -15.37
C LYS A 220 -21.30 36.30 -13.98
N GLU A 221 -21.39 37.50 -13.96
CA GLU A 221 -20.99 38.00 -12.63
C GLU A 221 -22.20 38.05 -11.68
N GLN A 222 -23.29 38.40 -12.30
CA GLN A 222 -24.53 38.42 -11.50
C GLN A 222 -24.99 37.00 -11.15
N ALA A 223 -24.40 36.00 -12.07
CA ALA A 223 -24.72 34.57 -11.80
C ALA A 223 -23.76 34.00 -10.76
N SER A 224 -22.38 34.51 -10.90
CA SER A 224 -21.39 34.00 -9.91
C SER A 224 -21.61 34.66 -8.55
N ALA A 225 -22.31 35.85 -8.65
CA ALA A 225 -22.55 36.53 -7.37
C ALA A 225 -23.78 35.91 -6.67
N LEU A 226 -24.74 35.53 -7.55
CA LEU A 226 -25.93 34.88 -6.96
C LEU A 226 -25.61 33.46 -6.49
N LEU A 227 -24.36 32.81 -7.18
CA LEU A 227 -23.99 31.42 -6.79
C LEU A 227 -23.05 31.45 -5.58
N GLN A 228 -22.35 32.60 -5.52
CA GLN A 228 -21.51 32.74 -4.32
C GLN A 228 -22.37 33.10 -3.10
N LYS A 229 -23.42 33.90 -3.65
CA LYS A 229 -24.33 34.30 -2.56
C LYS A 229 -25.16 33.11 -2.08
N ILE A 230 -25.47 32.18 -2.91
CA ILE A 230 -26.27 30.99 -2.53
C ILE A 230 -25.35 29.98 -1.83
N ALA A 231 -23.90 30.24 -2.47
CA ALA A 231 -22.96 29.25 -1.92
C ALA A 231 -22.55 29.64 -0.49
N GLY A 232 -22.80 30.93 -0.22
CA GLY A 232 -22.41 31.46 1.11
C GLY A 232 -23.54 31.25 2.12
N ARG A 233 -24.87 30.87 1.55
CA ARG A 233 -25.97 30.52 2.48
C ARG A 233 -26.07 29.00 2.64
N THR A 234 -25.30 28.74 3.19
CA THR A 234 -24.93 27.32 3.33
C THR A 234 -26.16 26.50 3.77
N ALA A 235 -27.38 27.09 4.57
CA ALA A 235 -28.64 26.38 4.93
C ALA A 235 -29.58 26.30 3.72
N SER A 236 -28.97 26.90 2.53
CA SER A 236 -29.84 26.83 1.32
C SER A 236 -29.83 25.43 0.69
N THR A 237 -31.14 24.80 0.27
CA THR A 237 -31.22 23.47 -0.39
C THR A 237 -30.48 23.47 -1.73
N ARG A 238 -29.74 24.66 -2.10
CA ARG A 238 -29.08 24.71 -3.41
C ARG A 238 -27.60 25.02 -3.23
N SER A 239 -27.07 25.01 -2.12
CA SER A 239 -25.68 25.40 -1.79
C SER A 239 -24.71 24.31 -2.28
N ALA A 240 -24.94 22.94 -2.11
CA ALA A 240 -24.08 21.81 -2.53
C ALA A 240 -23.99 21.74 -4.06
N GLU A 241 -25.22 22.00 -4.61
CA GLU A 241 -25.17 22.06 -6.10
C GLU A 241 -24.33 23.26 -6.57
N ALA A 242 -24.34 24.26 -5.80
CA ALA A 242 -23.53 25.45 -6.18
C ALA A 242 -22.03 25.18 -5.92
N MET A 243 -21.62 24.37 -4.89
CA MET A 243 -20.22 24.08 -4.52
C MET A 243 -19.65 22.97 -5.43
N PHE A 244 -20.41 21.90 -5.62
CA PHE A 244 -20.00 20.87 -6.62
C PHE A 244 -19.71 21.51 -7.98
N GLN A 245 -20.76 22.74 -8.39
CA GLN A 245 -20.47 23.40 -9.69
C GLN A 245 -19.22 24.28 -9.58
N MET A 246 -18.93 24.46 -8.43
CA MET A 246 -17.71 25.29 -8.25
C MET A 246 -16.48 24.41 -8.26
N GLY A 247 -16.38 23.09 -7.41
CA GLY A 247 -15.26 22.12 -7.34
C GLY A 247 -14.99 21.46 -8.69
N ALA A 248 -16.11 21.17 -9.33
CA ALA A 248 -15.95 20.62 -10.71
C ALA A 248 -15.30 21.65 -11.64
N ARG A 249 -15.91 22.95 -11.38
CA ARG A 249 -15.26 23.98 -12.22
C ARG A 249 -13.78 24.14 -11.85
N ALA A 250 -13.47 23.71 -10.62
CA ALA A 250 -12.08 23.84 -10.14
C ALA A 250 -11.25 22.62 -10.55
N PHE A 251 -11.63 21.36 -10.41
CA PHE A 251 -10.98 20.12 -10.90
C PHE A 251 -10.72 20.19 -12.42
N ASP A 252 -11.80 20.89 -13.24
CA ASP A 252 -11.60 21.03 -14.71
C ASP A 252 -10.52 22.08 -15.01
N GLU A 253 -10.60 22.74 -14.01
CA GLU A 253 -9.55 23.76 -14.21
C GLU A 253 -8.22 23.28 -13.63
N GLN A 254 -8.11 21.87 -13.13
CA GLN A 254 -6.92 21.13 -12.66
C GLN A 254 -6.43 21.72 -11.33
N LYS A 255 -7.31 22.45 -10.77
CA LYS A 255 -6.98 22.86 -9.38
C LYS A 255 -7.45 21.79 -8.39
N TYR A 256 -6.43 20.62 -8.24
CA TYR A 256 -6.87 19.35 -7.60
C TYR A 256 -6.88 19.52 -6.08
N ASP A 257 -6.17 20.60 -5.71
CA ASP A 257 -6.24 20.85 -4.25
C ASP A 257 -7.55 21.54 -3.87
N GLN A 258 -7.94 22.63 -4.84
CA GLN A 258 -9.21 23.34 -4.59
C GLN A 258 -10.41 22.42 -4.87
N ALA A 259 -10.06 21.53 -5.74
CA ALA A 259 -11.15 20.58 -6.08
C ALA A 259 -11.27 19.51 -4.99
N ALA A 260 -9.99 19.09 -4.57
CA ALA A 260 -10.05 18.07 -3.49
C ALA A 260 -10.66 18.70 -2.23
N SER A 261 -10.41 20.18 -2.18
CA SER A 261 -10.91 20.82 -0.94
C SER A 261 -12.43 21.10 -1.07
N THR A 262 -12.78 21.56 -2.28
CA THR A 262 -14.21 21.92 -2.51
C THR A 262 -15.09 20.67 -2.54
N PHE A 263 -14.42 19.53 -2.99
CA PHE A 263 -15.19 18.26 -3.02
C PHE A 263 -15.19 17.61 -1.64
N THR A 264 -13.95 17.96 -1.07
CA THR A 264 -13.92 17.40 0.29
C THR A 264 -14.84 18.21 1.21
N GLN A 265 -15.00 19.70 0.79
CA GLN A 265 -15.89 20.55 1.61
C GLN A 265 -17.36 20.24 1.30
N LEU A 266 -17.56 19.90 0.12
CA LEU A 266 -18.95 19.50 -0.22
C LEU A 266 -19.34 18.21 0.51
N ALA A 267 -18.13 17.34 0.47
CA ALA A 267 -18.41 16.02 1.09
C ALA A 267 -18.51 16.17 2.61
N THR A 268 -17.88 17.44 2.90
CA THR A 268 -17.89 17.61 4.36
C THR A 268 -19.17 18.37 4.79
N LEU A 269 -19.61 19.32 4.02
CA LEU A 269 -20.74 20.18 4.43
C LEU A 269 -22.07 19.57 4.01
N HIS A 270 -21.96 18.50 3.10
CA HIS A 270 -23.24 17.85 2.71
C HIS A 270 -23.03 16.33 2.59
N PRO A 271 -22.52 15.79 3.38
CA PRO A 271 -22.04 14.40 3.43
C PRO A 271 -23.15 13.40 3.11
N GLN A 272 -24.67 13.72 3.44
CA GLN A 272 -25.78 12.79 3.15
C GLN A 272 -26.38 13.10 1.75
N HIS A 273 -25.54 14.11 1.07
CA HIS A 273 -26.06 14.51 -0.26
C HIS A 273 -25.65 13.46 -1.31
N ARG A 274 -26.64 13.17 -2.43
CA ARG A 274 -26.45 12.10 -3.42
C ARG A 274 -25.11 12.30 -4.17
N LEU A 275 -24.43 13.57 -3.90
CA LEU A 275 -23.19 13.80 -4.69
C LEU A 275 -21.96 13.56 -3.81
N THR A 276 -22.27 13.11 -2.61
CA THR A 276 -21.16 13.02 -1.64
C THR A 276 -20.23 11.84 -1.98
N ALA A 277 -20.59 10.49 -2.31
CA ALA A 277 -19.76 9.33 -2.67
C ALA A 277 -18.99 9.60 -3.99
N ASN A 278 -19.79 10.49 -4.85
CA ASN A 278 -19.06 10.91 -6.03
C ASN A 278 -18.04 12.00 -5.73
N ALA A 279 -18.58 12.76 -4.77
CA ALA A 279 -17.59 13.79 -4.39
C ALA A 279 -16.37 13.13 -3.72
N GLN A 280 -16.53 11.91 -2.96
CA GLN A 280 -15.45 11.20 -2.27
C GLN A 280 -14.63 10.33 -3.25
N LEU A 281 -15.33 9.75 -4.09
CA LEU A 281 -14.59 9.09 -5.18
C LEU A 281 -13.75 10.10 -5.97
N ASN A 282 -14.47 11.55 -6.22
CA ASN A 282 -13.70 12.56 -6.99
C ASN A 282 -12.64 13.22 -6.12
N ALA A 283 -12.98 13.00 -4.85
CA ALA A 283 -11.90 13.44 -3.95
C ALA A 283 -10.75 12.42 -3.95
N GLY A 284 -11.10 10.98 -3.87
CA GLY A 284 -10.06 9.94 -3.98
C GLY A 284 -9.28 9.96 -5.30
N TYR A 285 -10.14 10.49 -6.37
CA TYR A 285 -9.40 10.69 -7.61
C TYR A 285 -8.43 11.85 -7.50
N ALA A 286 -9.15 12.93 -6.99
CA ALA A 286 -8.30 14.12 -6.91
C ALA A 286 -7.11 13.87 -5.97
N LEU A 287 -7.28 12.93 -4.97
CA LEU A 287 -6.22 12.63 -3.99
C LEU A 287 -5.24 11.58 -4.55
N TYR A 288 -5.81 10.62 -5.27
CA TYR A 288 -4.92 9.69 -6.00
C TYR A 288 -4.02 10.44 -6.97
N TYR A 289 -4.67 11.63 -7.66
CA TYR A 289 -3.86 12.32 -8.64
C TYR A 289 -2.90 13.28 -7.91
N LEU A 290 -3.33 13.44 -6.65
CA LEU A 290 -2.44 14.27 -5.82
C LEU A 290 -1.34 13.42 -5.15
N GLY A 291 -1.40 11.94 -5.41
CA GLY A 291 -0.38 11.02 -4.88
C GLY A 291 -0.63 10.72 -3.39
N ARG A 292 -1.77 11.30 -2.82
CA ARG A 292 -2.13 10.97 -1.42
C ARG A 292 -2.93 9.67 -1.36
N TYR A 293 -2.24 8.51 -1.44
CA TYR A 293 -2.84 7.17 -1.76
C TYR A 293 -3.50 6.61 -0.51
N ALA A 294 -2.88 6.89 0.64
CA ALA A 294 -3.56 6.40 1.87
C ALA A 294 -4.90 7.10 2.06
N ASP A 295 -4.78 8.54 1.56
CA ASP A 295 -6.03 9.31 1.67
C ASP A 295 -7.03 8.91 0.55
N ALA A 296 -6.42 8.43 -0.39
CA ALA A 296 -7.30 8.00 -1.50
C ALA A 296 -7.96 6.67 -1.17
N ILE A 297 -7.20 5.77 -0.46
CA ILE A 297 -7.74 4.42 -0.07
C ILE A 297 -8.90 4.62 0.91
N LYS A 298 -8.64 5.75 1.59
CA LYS A 298 -9.73 6.00 2.56
C LYS A 298 -10.96 6.53 1.82
N ALA A 299 -10.62 7.55 0.89
CA ALA A 299 -11.73 8.13 0.12
C ALA A 299 -12.41 7.08 -0.78
N PHE A 300 -11.62 6.01 -1.21
CA PHE A 300 -12.19 4.96 -2.08
C PHE A 300 -12.95 3.95 -1.22
N GLY A 301 -12.32 3.74 -0.06
CA GLY A 301 -12.99 2.84 0.92
C GLY A 301 -14.40 3.35 1.24
N LYS A 302 -14.40 4.93 1.16
CA LYS A 302 -15.73 5.53 1.47
C LYS A 302 -16.66 5.48 0.27
N ALA A 303 -16.08 5.44 -0.69
CA ALA A 303 -16.91 5.40 -1.93
C ALA A 303 -17.39 3.97 -2.18
N ALA A 304 -16.52 2.82 -1.68
CA ALA A 304 -16.80 1.39 -1.92
C ALA A 304 -18.05 0.93 -1.19
N ALA A 305 -18.60 1.98 -0.38
CA ALA A 305 -19.86 1.67 0.35
C ALA A 305 -21.05 1.63 -0.59
N ASP A 306 -20.92 2.29 -1.76
CA ASP A 306 -21.88 2.13 -2.84
C ASP A 306 -21.53 0.94 -3.75
N PRO A 307 -22.27 -0.21 -3.74
CA PRO A 307 -21.96 -1.48 -4.40
C PRO A 307 -21.68 -1.30 -5.90
N GLN A 308 -22.50 0.03 -6.49
CA GLN A 308 -22.21 0.27 -7.93
C GLN A 308 -20.79 0.81 -8.11
N LEU A 309 -20.18 1.42 -6.89
CA LEU A 309 -18.79 2.00 -7.02
C LEU A 309 -17.76 1.05 -6.42
N ALA A 310 -18.23 -0.20 -5.78
CA ALA A 310 -17.38 -1.01 -4.97
C ALA A 310 -16.32 -1.77 -5.83
N PRO A 311 -16.62 -2.21 -7.03
CA PRO A 311 -15.57 -2.81 -7.86
C PRO A 311 -14.57 -1.75 -8.36
N THR A 312 -15.21 -0.40 -8.61
CA THR A 312 -14.27 0.70 -9.05
C THR A 312 -13.47 1.19 -7.84
N ALA A 313 -14.18 1.08 -6.71
CA ALA A 313 -13.46 1.52 -5.49
C ALA A 313 -12.43 0.46 -5.09
N ALA A 314 -12.81 -0.92 -5.23
CA ALA A 314 -11.86 -2.01 -4.88
C ALA A 314 -10.71 -2.08 -5.86
N TYR A 315 -11.07 -1.67 -7.06
CA TYR A 315 -9.99 -1.60 -8.07
C TYR A 315 -9.02 -0.48 -7.74
N TRP A 316 -9.61 0.76 -7.40
CA TRP A 316 -8.70 1.90 -7.18
C TRP A 316 -8.10 1.81 -5.78
N THR A 317 -8.78 0.94 -4.94
CA THR A 317 -8.15 0.69 -3.64
C THR A 317 -6.97 -0.28 -3.81
N GLY A 318 -7.28 -1.30 -4.66
CA GLY A 318 -6.15 -2.23 -4.99
C GLY A 318 -5.00 -1.51 -5.65
N LEU A 319 -5.29 -0.44 -6.48
CA LEU A 319 -4.19 0.33 -7.15
C LEU A 319 -3.52 1.26 -6.17
N SER A 320 -4.39 1.82 -5.30
CA SER A 320 -3.80 2.70 -4.29
C SER A 320 -2.95 1.91 -3.31
N GLN A 321 -3.35 0.64 -2.93
CA GLN A 321 -2.53 -0.21 -2.06
C GLN A 321 -1.26 -0.67 -2.74
N LYS A 322 -1.39 -0.82 -4.03
CA LYS A 322 -0.18 -1.17 -4.81
C LYS A 322 0.78 0.02 -4.90
N SER A 323 0.13 1.28 -4.98
CA SER A 323 1.01 2.47 -5.05
C SER A 323 1.68 2.72 -3.70
N LEU A 324 1.01 2.04 -2.71
CA LEU A 324 1.62 2.15 -1.33
C LEU A 324 2.54 0.96 -1.07
N ARG A 325 2.65 0.05 -2.13
CA ARG A 325 3.48 -1.16 -2.10
C ARG A 325 2.98 -2.16 -1.05
N GLU A 326 1.59 -2.01 -0.67
CA GLU A 326 0.91 -3.01 0.19
C GLU A 326 0.31 -4.12 -0.68
N TYR A 327 1.08 -4.93 -1.12
CA TYR A 327 0.71 -5.87 -2.23
C TYR A 327 -0.13 -7.00 -1.70
N ALA A 328 0.04 -7.46 -0.49
CA ALA A 328 -0.81 -8.55 0.09
C ALA A 328 -2.24 -8.05 0.29
N ALA A 329 -2.27 -6.81 0.70
CA ALA A 329 -3.61 -6.23 0.88
C ALA A 329 -4.31 -6.01 -0.47
N ALA A 330 -3.53 -5.57 -1.32
CA ALA A 330 -4.11 -5.35 -2.67
C ALA A 330 -4.60 -6.67 -3.28
N ALA A 331 -3.90 -7.73 -3.08
CA ALA A 331 -4.30 -9.05 -3.64
C ALA A 331 -5.57 -9.59 -2.98
N LYS A 332 -5.59 -9.45 -1.72
CA LYS A 332 -6.82 -9.87 -1.04
C LYS A 332 -8.04 -9.07 -1.51
N THR A 333 -7.85 -7.72 -1.59
CA THR A 333 -8.98 -6.82 -1.95
C THR A 333 -9.47 -7.16 -3.35
N LEU A 334 -8.61 -7.40 -4.17
CA LEU A 334 -8.97 -7.63 -5.58
C LEU A 334 -9.52 -9.06 -5.74
N ALA A 335 -8.98 -10.05 -4.96
CA ALA A 335 -9.50 -11.45 -5.04
C ALA A 335 -10.92 -11.52 -4.47
N ASP A 336 -11.03 -10.81 -3.38
CA ASP A 336 -12.39 -10.78 -2.79
C ASP A 336 -13.42 -10.15 -3.75
N SER A 337 -12.95 -9.02 -4.37
CA SER A 337 -13.85 -8.38 -5.38
C SER A 337 -14.25 -9.34 -6.48
N LEU A 338 -13.38 -10.33 -6.95
CA LEU A 338 -13.68 -11.22 -8.08
C LEU A 338 -14.52 -12.40 -7.59
N GLN A 339 -14.28 -12.78 -6.30
CA GLN A 339 -15.11 -13.86 -5.73
C GLN A 339 -16.56 -13.42 -5.57
N SER A 340 -16.60 -12.13 -5.25
CA SER A 340 -17.99 -11.62 -4.94
C SER A 340 -18.72 -11.27 -6.24
N GLN A 341 -18.04 -10.79 -7.30
CA GLN A 341 -18.66 -10.44 -8.59
C GLN A 341 -17.71 -10.85 -9.73
N PRO A 342 -17.81 -12.14 -10.14
CA PRO A 342 -16.84 -12.72 -11.08
C PRO A 342 -17.01 -12.18 -12.50
N ASP A 343 -18.28 -11.65 -12.95
CA ASP A 343 -18.50 -11.12 -14.31
C ASP A 343 -18.55 -9.58 -14.28
N GLN A 344 -17.58 -8.79 -13.25
CA GLN A 344 -17.55 -7.31 -13.18
C GLN A 344 -16.86 -6.71 -14.42
N SER A 345 -17.55 -5.53 -14.79
CA SER A 345 -17.08 -4.87 -16.04
C SER A 345 -15.57 -4.65 -16.01
N LEU A 346 -14.95 -4.81 -14.69
CA LEU A 346 -13.49 -4.57 -14.66
C LEU A 346 -12.76 -5.87 -14.33
N ALA A 347 -13.45 -7.03 -14.60
CA ALA A 347 -12.89 -8.34 -14.18
C ALA A 347 -11.53 -8.58 -14.83
N ASP A 348 -11.33 -8.09 -16.14
CA ASP A 348 -9.98 -8.28 -16.73
C ASP A 348 -8.95 -7.40 -16.02
N LYS A 349 -9.32 -6.06 -15.57
CA LYS A 349 -8.36 -5.14 -14.90
C LYS A 349 -8.12 -5.56 -13.45
N VAL A 350 -9.13 -6.12 -12.87
CA VAL A 350 -8.96 -6.53 -11.46
C VAL A 350 -8.11 -7.81 -11.40
N THR A 351 -8.41 -8.76 -12.37
CA THR A 351 -7.62 -10.01 -12.40
C THR A 351 -6.16 -9.72 -12.77
N PHE A 352 -5.90 -8.67 -13.58
CA PHE A 352 -4.51 -8.30 -13.94
C PHE A 352 -3.80 -7.69 -12.72
N HIS A 353 -4.51 -6.79 -12.08
CA HIS A 353 -3.83 -6.10 -10.98
C HIS A 353 -3.75 -7.01 -9.74
N LEU A 354 -4.63 -8.01 -9.69
CA LEU A 354 -4.42 -9.04 -8.66
C LEU A 354 -3.18 -9.87 -8.97
N ALA A 355 -3.04 -10.18 -10.28
CA ALA A 355 -1.83 -10.93 -10.70
C ALA A 355 -0.57 -10.09 -10.47
N ASP A 356 -0.64 -8.77 -10.72
CA ASP A 356 0.53 -7.87 -10.51
C ASP A 356 0.87 -7.75 -9.02
N ALA A 357 -0.23 -7.79 -8.18
CA ALA A 357 0.03 -7.67 -6.74
C ALA A 357 0.67 -8.98 -6.23
N GLU A 358 0.17 -10.16 -6.76
CA GLU A 358 0.80 -11.44 -6.39
C GLU A 358 2.26 -11.51 -6.89
N PHE A 359 2.58 -10.80 -8.00
CA PHE A 359 3.90 -10.78 -8.60
C PHE A 359 4.85 -9.92 -7.70
N ARG A 360 4.37 -8.80 -7.21
CA ARG A 360 5.22 -7.89 -6.40
C ARG A 360 5.42 -8.45 -4.99
N GLN A 361 4.52 -9.43 -4.68
CA GLN A 361 4.67 -10.07 -3.37
C GLN A 361 5.60 -11.28 -3.47
N GLY A 362 5.93 -11.60 -4.66
CA GLY A 362 6.93 -12.71 -4.87
C GLY A 362 6.20 -14.03 -5.10
N ASN A 363 4.71 -14.02 -5.00
CA ASN A 363 3.97 -15.23 -5.31
C ASN A 363 3.85 -15.46 -6.82
N TYR A 364 4.88 -15.91 -7.36
CA TYR A 364 5.05 -15.87 -8.82
C TYR A 364 4.19 -16.97 -9.47
N ASP A 365 3.85 -18.15 -8.84
CA ASP A 365 3.02 -19.21 -9.46
C ASP A 365 1.57 -18.75 -9.60
N LYS A 366 1.12 -18.16 -8.60
CA LYS A 366 -0.25 -17.60 -8.68
C LYS A 366 -0.33 -16.46 -9.71
N ALA A 367 0.67 -15.59 -9.65
CA ALA A 367 0.68 -14.47 -10.62
C ALA A 367 0.67 -14.99 -12.06
N ILE A 368 1.36 -16.06 -12.30
CA ILE A 368 1.41 -16.60 -13.67
C ILE A 368 0.03 -17.13 -14.07
N GLU A 369 -0.62 -17.87 -13.15
CA GLU A 369 -1.98 -18.39 -13.44
C GLU A 369 -2.96 -17.26 -13.77
N LEU A 370 -2.95 -16.23 -12.96
CA LEU A 370 -3.94 -15.13 -13.10
C LEU A 370 -3.65 -14.31 -14.36
N PHE A 371 -2.31 -14.04 -14.60
CA PHE A 371 -2.01 -13.31 -15.87
C PHE A 371 -2.47 -14.13 -17.08
N GLN A 372 -2.38 -15.43 -17.05
CA GLN A 372 -2.79 -16.26 -18.19
C GLN A 372 -4.32 -16.29 -18.33
N LYS A 373 -4.89 -16.21 -17.12
CA LYS A 373 -6.37 -16.16 -17.15
C LYS A 373 -6.87 -14.92 -17.90
N VAL A 374 -6.21 -13.74 -17.63
CA VAL A 374 -6.63 -12.52 -18.33
C VAL A 374 -6.46 -12.69 -19.85
N SER A 375 -5.38 -13.33 -20.29
CA SER A 375 -5.14 -13.45 -21.75
C SER A 375 -6.05 -14.52 -22.37
N ALA A 376 -6.48 -15.55 -21.61
CA ALA A 376 -7.30 -16.66 -22.18
C ALA A 376 -8.79 -16.28 -22.17
N ASN A 377 -9.28 -15.54 -21.12
CA ASN A 377 -10.73 -15.31 -20.96
C ASN A 377 -11.13 -13.95 -21.55
N TRP A 378 -10.08 -12.96 -21.65
CA TRP A 378 -10.39 -11.62 -22.22
C TRP A 378 -9.30 -11.25 -23.23
N PRO A 379 -9.29 -11.96 -24.35
CA PRO A 379 -8.18 -11.79 -25.31
C PRO A 379 -8.24 -10.43 -26.03
N LYS A 380 -9.50 -9.72 -25.99
CA LYS A 380 -9.57 -8.39 -26.64
C LYS A 380 -9.32 -7.30 -25.61
N SER A 381 -9.02 -7.71 -24.27
CA SER A 381 -8.73 -6.68 -23.25
C SER A 381 -7.45 -5.92 -23.60
N ASP A 382 -7.45 -4.59 -23.24
CA ASP A 382 -6.21 -3.82 -23.54
C ASP A 382 -5.06 -4.29 -22.64
N LEU A 383 -5.40 -5.37 -21.73
CA LEU A 383 -4.33 -5.84 -20.81
C LEU A 383 -3.84 -7.23 -21.21
N GLY A 384 -4.42 -7.72 -22.30
CA GLY A 384 -4.07 -9.10 -22.76
C GLY A 384 -2.56 -9.26 -23.02
N ASP A 385 -1.91 -8.28 -23.77
CA ASP A 385 -0.46 -8.43 -24.05
C ASP A 385 0.38 -8.12 -22.81
N ASP A 386 -0.16 -7.14 -21.85
CA ASP A 386 0.57 -6.85 -20.59
C ASP A 386 0.54 -8.07 -19.67
N SER A 387 -0.56 -8.83 -19.81
CA SER A 387 -0.71 -9.96 -18.87
C SER A 387 0.25 -11.10 -19.25
N LEU A 388 0.34 -11.40 -20.54
CA LEU A 388 1.26 -12.50 -20.94
C LEU A 388 2.73 -12.07 -20.79
N HIS A 389 3.06 -10.72 -20.98
CA HIS A 389 4.43 -10.24 -20.71
C HIS A 389 4.75 -10.33 -19.22
N SER A 390 3.75 -9.94 -18.42
CA SER A 390 3.98 -9.97 -16.96
C SER A 390 4.06 -11.42 -16.45
N ALA A 391 3.29 -12.30 -17.05
CA ALA A 391 3.40 -13.74 -16.68
C ALA A 391 4.80 -14.30 -17.00
N CYS A 392 5.36 -13.80 -18.14
CA CYS A 392 6.73 -14.24 -18.49
C CYS A 392 7.74 -13.65 -17.52
N GLU A 393 7.58 -12.41 -17.12
CA GLU A 393 8.49 -11.78 -16.13
C GLU A 393 8.37 -12.47 -14.77
N ALA A 394 7.11 -12.74 -14.41
CA ALA A 394 6.93 -13.45 -13.13
C ALA A 394 7.59 -14.83 -13.14
N ALA A 395 7.47 -15.50 -14.27
CA ALA A 395 8.14 -16.82 -14.40
C ALA A 395 9.66 -16.69 -14.34
N LEU A 396 10.27 -15.55 -14.85
CA LEU A 396 11.74 -15.33 -14.75
C LEU A 396 12.14 -15.05 -13.30
N GLN A 397 11.29 -14.26 -12.61
CA GLN A 397 11.64 -13.95 -11.21
C GLN A 397 11.49 -15.19 -10.33
N ALA A 398 10.53 -16.08 -10.75
CA ALA A 398 10.30 -17.31 -9.95
C ALA A 398 11.32 -18.39 -10.29
N GLY A 399 12.27 -18.01 -11.31
CA GLY A 399 13.32 -18.96 -11.73
C GLY A 399 12.75 -20.12 -12.57
N GLN A 400 11.29 -20.07 -12.97
CA GLN A 400 10.69 -21.11 -13.83
C GLN A 400 10.97 -20.82 -15.31
N LEU A 401 12.19 -21.09 -15.69
CA LEU A 401 12.69 -20.59 -16.99
C LEU A 401 11.97 -21.28 -18.15
N PRO A 402 11.57 -22.68 -18.15
CA PRO A 402 10.81 -23.30 -19.24
C PRO A 402 9.41 -22.66 -19.40
N LYS A 403 8.87 -22.39 -18.27
CA LYS A 403 7.54 -21.74 -18.36
C LYS A 403 7.68 -20.32 -18.97
N ALA A 404 8.74 -19.52 -18.50
CA ALA A 404 8.92 -18.15 -19.08
C ALA A 404 9.08 -18.22 -20.60
N VAL A 405 9.69 -19.28 -21.14
CA VAL A 405 9.86 -19.41 -22.60
C VAL A 405 8.51 -19.72 -23.26
N GLU A 406 7.75 -20.64 -22.61
CA GLU A 406 6.40 -20.95 -23.13
C GLU A 406 5.53 -19.69 -23.21
N LEU A 407 5.57 -18.89 -22.17
CA LEU A 407 4.71 -17.69 -22.11
C LEU A 407 5.17 -16.64 -23.13
N HIS A 408 6.49 -16.58 -23.27
CA HIS A 408 6.97 -15.69 -24.36
C HIS A 408 6.44 -16.16 -25.73
N GLU A 409 6.42 -17.44 -26.05
CA GLU A 409 5.94 -17.93 -27.36
C GLU A 409 4.44 -17.67 -27.53
N GLN A 410 3.76 -17.82 -26.36
CA GLN A 410 2.31 -17.51 -26.42
C GLN A 410 2.10 -16.02 -26.73
N PHE A 411 2.92 -15.15 -26.08
CA PHE A 411 2.80 -13.69 -26.34
C PHE A 411 3.07 -13.38 -27.82
N VAL A 412 4.06 -14.01 -28.46
CA VAL A 412 4.45 -13.66 -29.85
C VAL A 412 3.37 -14.17 -30.83
N LYS A 413 2.71 -15.27 -30.40
CA LYS A 413 1.66 -15.83 -31.27
C LYS A 413 0.37 -15.01 -31.15
N ALA A 414 0.00 -14.62 -29.90
CA ALA A 414 -1.34 -14.01 -29.67
C ALA A 414 -1.27 -12.50 -29.93
N PHE A 415 -0.03 -11.85 -29.81
CA PHE A 415 0.03 -10.39 -29.93
C PHE A 415 1.28 -9.99 -30.75
N PRO A 416 1.27 -10.44 -32.02
CA PRO A 416 2.50 -10.20 -32.82
C PRO A 416 2.69 -8.72 -33.14
N ASP A 417 1.52 -7.91 -33.02
CA ASP A 417 1.68 -6.44 -33.37
C ASP A 417 1.59 -5.57 -32.12
N SER A 418 1.86 -6.17 -30.89
CA SER A 418 1.69 -5.43 -29.63
C SER A 418 2.83 -4.40 -29.53
N GLY A 419 2.53 -3.25 -28.98
CA GLY A 419 3.57 -2.23 -28.73
C GLY A 419 4.61 -2.71 -27.72
N LEU A 420 4.31 -3.94 -27.03
CA LEU A 420 5.26 -4.44 -26.02
C LEU A 420 6.23 -5.47 -26.63
N ARG A 421 6.23 -5.60 -27.96
CA ARG A 421 7.06 -6.67 -28.58
C ARG A 421 8.54 -6.47 -28.26
N VAL A 422 8.99 -5.34 -28.29
CA VAL A 422 10.44 -5.09 -28.06
C VAL A 422 10.75 -5.26 -26.57
N VAL A 423 9.78 -4.78 -25.72
CA VAL A 423 9.99 -4.96 -24.26
C VAL A 423 9.93 -6.45 -23.90
N GLU A 424 9.04 -7.19 -24.54
CA GLU A 424 8.97 -8.65 -24.30
C GLU A 424 10.24 -9.37 -24.78
N ASP A 425 10.82 -8.99 -25.93
CA ASP A 425 12.07 -9.61 -26.43
C ASP A 425 13.23 -9.30 -25.47
N LEU A 426 13.20 -8.06 -24.89
CA LEU A 426 14.25 -7.74 -23.91
C LEU A 426 14.11 -8.63 -22.66
N LEU A 427 12.79 -8.83 -22.26
CA LEU A 427 12.59 -9.73 -21.12
C LEU A 427 13.01 -11.17 -21.45
N TYR A 428 12.65 -11.56 -22.63
CA TYR A 428 13.05 -12.93 -23.03
C TYR A 428 14.57 -13.08 -23.05
N ALA A 429 15.31 -12.02 -23.51
CA ALA A 429 16.79 -12.08 -23.49
C ALA A 429 17.31 -12.20 -22.05
N ARG A 430 16.64 -11.56 -21.13
CA ARG A 430 17.03 -11.73 -19.72
C ARG A 430 16.75 -13.15 -19.24
N VAL A 431 15.56 -13.66 -19.73
CA VAL A 431 15.27 -15.06 -19.36
C VAL A 431 16.36 -16.01 -19.90
N LEU A 432 16.84 -15.73 -21.06
CA LEU A 432 17.87 -16.60 -21.66
C LEU A 432 19.21 -16.41 -20.93
N ILE A 433 19.52 -15.04 -20.41
CA ILE A 433 20.76 -14.83 -19.64
C ILE A 433 20.68 -15.60 -18.32
N ALA A 434 19.44 -15.53 -17.77
CA ALA A 434 19.27 -16.29 -16.51
C ALA A 434 19.36 -17.80 -16.77
N GLN A 435 18.71 -18.30 -17.87
CA GLN A 435 18.83 -19.74 -18.22
C GLN A 435 20.28 -20.15 -18.45
N GLY A 436 21.06 -19.26 -19.03
CA GLY A 436 22.51 -19.52 -19.25
C GLY A 436 23.26 -19.62 -17.91
N GLU A 437 22.88 -18.73 -16.87
CA GLU A 437 23.58 -18.74 -15.56
C GLU A 437 23.28 -20.02 -14.80
N LYS A 438 22.02 -20.65 -15.25
CA LYS A 438 21.62 -21.85 -14.47
C LYS A 438 21.97 -23.14 -15.23
N ASN A 439 22.36 -23.01 -16.46
CA ASN A 439 22.70 -24.20 -17.26
C ASN A 439 24.03 -24.82 -16.79
N SER A 440 23.95 -26.22 -16.65
CA SER A 440 25.10 -26.93 -16.02
C SER A 440 26.15 -27.29 -17.08
N THR A 441 25.64 -27.16 -18.42
CA THR A 441 26.67 -27.47 -19.45
C THR A 441 27.09 -26.17 -20.16
N PRO A 442 28.32 -25.94 -20.23
CA PRO A 442 28.83 -24.70 -20.84
C PRO A 442 28.29 -24.51 -22.26
N ASP A 443 28.01 -25.70 -23.05
CA ASP A 443 27.52 -25.56 -24.44
C ASP A 443 26.06 -25.10 -24.46
N ALA A 444 25.34 -25.54 -23.52
CA ALA A 444 23.91 -25.14 -23.43
C ALA A 444 23.79 -23.71 -22.91
N ALA A 445 24.71 -23.29 -21.90
CA ALA A 445 24.70 -21.89 -21.41
C ALA A 445 25.12 -20.91 -22.51
N ARG A 446 25.97 -21.49 -23.30
CA ARG A 446 26.43 -20.62 -24.42
C ARG A 446 25.32 -20.44 -25.47
N LYS A 447 24.61 -21.46 -25.78
CA LYS A 447 23.50 -21.35 -26.74
C LYS A 447 22.46 -20.32 -26.25
N ASP A 448 22.21 -20.31 -24.93
CA ASP A 448 21.23 -19.36 -24.38
C ASP A 448 21.77 -17.92 -24.46
N TYR A 449 23.10 -17.81 -24.06
CA TYR A 449 23.69 -16.46 -24.17
C TYR A 449 23.73 -15.99 -25.63
N ASP A 450 23.91 -17.00 -26.60
CA ASP A 450 23.95 -16.58 -28.03
C ASP A 450 22.55 -16.14 -28.50
N GLN A 451 21.70 -16.80 -28.04
CA GLN A 451 20.33 -16.41 -28.44
C GLN A 451 19.95 -15.07 -27.80
N ALA A 452 20.29 -14.91 -26.42
CA ALA A 452 19.97 -13.62 -25.78
C ALA A 452 20.73 -12.48 -26.45
N ALA A 453 21.99 -12.78 -26.76
CA ALA A 453 22.80 -11.75 -27.44
C ALA A 453 22.19 -11.36 -28.81
N ALA A 454 21.67 -12.38 -29.62
CA ALA A 454 21.07 -12.07 -30.94
C ALA A 454 19.81 -11.20 -30.78
N ILE A 455 19.05 -11.49 -29.74
CA ILE A 455 17.80 -10.72 -29.54
C ILE A 455 18.14 -9.29 -29.14
N LEU A 456 19.11 -9.19 -28.15
CA LEU A 456 19.45 -7.85 -27.64
C LEU A 456 20.14 -7.01 -28.72
N GLN A 457 20.93 -7.75 -29.53
CA GLN A 457 21.54 -7.00 -30.66
C GLN A 457 20.47 -6.58 -31.67
N GLY A 458 19.54 -7.42 -31.90
CA GLY A 458 18.41 -7.05 -32.80
C GLY A 458 17.67 -5.80 -32.28
N ILE A 459 17.45 -5.74 -30.95
CA ILE A 459 16.71 -4.59 -30.38
C ILE A 459 17.56 -3.32 -30.51
N ILE A 460 18.88 -3.57 -30.30
CA ILE A 460 19.77 -2.40 -30.43
C ILE A 460 19.76 -1.89 -31.88
N ASP A 461 19.59 -2.77 -32.85
CA ASP A 461 19.68 -2.37 -34.28
C ASP A 461 18.34 -1.79 -34.76
N GLN A 462 17.26 -2.19 -34.14
CA GLN A 462 15.95 -1.88 -34.77
C GLN A 462 15.23 -0.80 -33.96
N SER A 463 15.51 -0.68 -32.60
CA SER A 463 14.72 0.25 -31.78
C SER A 463 15.15 1.70 -32.05
N SER A 464 14.19 2.64 -32.23
CA SER A 464 14.53 4.06 -32.45
C SER A 464 14.51 4.82 -31.12
N VAL A 465 14.24 3.99 -29.99
CA VAL A 465 14.18 4.66 -28.67
C VAL A 465 15.53 4.47 -27.97
N ASP A 466 16.29 5.46 -27.60
CA ASP A 466 17.69 5.45 -27.09
C ASP A 466 17.75 4.79 -25.72
N ARG A 467 16.66 5.05 -24.98
CA ARG A 467 16.69 4.41 -23.64
C ARG A 467 16.61 2.88 -23.77
N THR A 468 15.79 2.40 -24.58
CA THR A 468 15.67 0.94 -24.80
C THR A 468 16.96 0.36 -25.40
N ARG A 469 17.64 1.12 -26.30
CA ARG A 469 18.91 0.62 -26.88
C ARG A 469 20.02 0.58 -25.81
N ASN A 470 19.93 1.53 -24.95
CA ASN A 470 21.02 1.59 -23.95
C ASN A 470 20.82 0.53 -22.86
N PHE A 471 19.48 0.45 -22.59
CA PHE A 471 19.25 -0.64 -21.63
C PHE A 471 19.63 -2.00 -22.23
N ALA A 472 19.33 -2.25 -23.45
CA ALA A 472 19.72 -3.52 -24.11
C ALA A 472 21.23 -3.66 -24.20
N ARG A 473 21.99 -2.52 -24.35
CA ARG A 473 23.47 -2.59 -24.38
C ARG A 473 24.02 -2.98 -23.01
N PHE A 474 23.37 -2.37 -22.08
CA PHE A 474 23.81 -2.72 -20.71
C PHE A 474 23.60 -4.21 -20.44
N GLN A 475 22.35 -4.66 -20.87
CA GLN A 475 22.10 -6.10 -20.61
C GLN A 475 22.98 -6.98 -21.51
N LEU A 476 23.22 -6.51 -22.71
CA LEU A 476 24.13 -7.27 -23.59
C LEU A 476 25.54 -7.30 -23.00
N ALA A 477 25.98 -6.17 -22.30
CA ALA A 477 27.32 -6.16 -21.67
C ALA A 477 27.34 -7.11 -20.47
N ARG A 478 26.17 -7.22 -19.90
CA ARG A 478 26.12 -8.20 -18.80
C ARG A 478 26.28 -9.63 -19.33
N VAL A 479 25.62 -9.86 -20.47
CA VAL A 479 25.78 -11.22 -21.06
C VAL A 479 27.27 -11.50 -21.31
N TYR A 480 27.95 -10.51 -21.78
CA TYR A 480 29.36 -10.77 -22.17
C TYR A 480 30.26 -10.66 -20.93
N GLU A 481 29.80 -9.89 -19.77
CA GLU A 481 30.53 -9.99 -18.49
C GLU A 481 30.46 -11.43 -17.95
N ARG A 482 29.21 -12.07 -18.25
CA ARG A 482 29.07 -13.45 -17.75
C ARG A 482 29.83 -14.44 -18.65
N ARG A 483 30.02 -14.02 -19.78
CA ARG A 483 30.82 -14.87 -20.68
C ARG A 483 32.31 -14.57 -20.51
N GLU A 484 32.44 -13.64 -19.44
CA GLU A 484 33.81 -13.24 -19.05
C GLU A 484 34.59 -12.65 -20.23
N ASP A 485 33.73 -12.20 -21.11
CA ASP A 485 34.37 -11.44 -22.22
C ASP A 485 34.34 -9.94 -21.90
N ASN A 486 35.27 -9.56 -20.91
CA ASN A 486 35.30 -8.18 -20.37
C ASN A 486 35.62 -7.16 -21.47
N GLN A 487 36.25 -7.71 -22.69
CA GLN A 487 36.50 -6.81 -23.83
C GLN A 487 35.20 -6.49 -24.58
N LYS A 488 34.48 -7.35 -24.74
CA LYS A 488 33.20 -7.12 -25.43
C LYS A 488 32.27 -6.25 -24.57
N VAL A 489 32.44 -6.45 -23.20
CA VAL A 489 31.62 -5.59 -22.31
C VAL A 489 31.97 -4.12 -22.58
N ILE A 490 33.15 -3.95 -22.62
CA ILE A 490 33.60 -2.56 -22.85
C ILE A 490 33.14 -2.08 -24.23
N GLU A 491 33.22 -2.94 -25.36
CA GLU A 491 32.82 -2.54 -26.73
C GLU A 491 31.32 -2.25 -26.80
N ILE A 492 30.66 -2.98 -26.08
CA ILE A 492 29.18 -2.86 -26.17
C ILE A 492 28.73 -1.60 -25.43
N LEU A 493 29.45 -1.36 -24.32
CA LEU A 493 28.97 -0.24 -23.50
C LEU A 493 29.51 1.09 -24.04
N ARG A 494 30.40 1.02 -24.97
CA ARG A 494 31.09 2.24 -25.44
C ARG A 494 30.10 3.23 -26.07
N PRO A 495 29.23 2.79 -26.90
CA PRO A 495 28.28 3.75 -27.49
C PRO A 495 27.39 4.39 -26.42
N LEU A 496 27.12 3.66 -25.31
CA LEU A 496 26.32 4.25 -24.21
C LEU A 496 27.17 5.23 -23.40
N LEU A 497 28.51 4.81 -23.23
CA LEU A 497 29.34 5.65 -22.34
C LEU A 497 29.91 6.85 -23.11
N ASP A 498 29.75 6.76 -24.48
CA ASP A 498 30.30 7.87 -25.28
C ASP A 498 29.16 8.82 -25.70
N SER A 499 27.95 8.48 -25.38
CA SER A 499 26.83 9.34 -25.81
C SER A 499 26.52 10.38 -24.71
N PRO A 500 26.54 11.60 -25.10
CA PRO A 500 26.31 12.68 -24.13
C PRO A 500 24.86 12.71 -23.62
N GLN A 501 23.89 12.24 -24.37
CA GLN A 501 22.47 12.19 -23.96
C GLN A 501 22.21 11.05 -22.98
N ALA A 502 23.16 9.99 -22.81
CA ALA A 502 23.03 8.78 -21.98
C ALA A 502 23.66 9.02 -20.60
N ALA A 503 24.38 10.14 -20.51
CA ALA A 503 25.14 10.48 -19.28
C ALA A 503 24.17 10.76 -18.13
N ASP A 504 22.82 10.99 -18.51
CA ASP A 504 21.87 11.28 -17.40
C ASP A 504 20.92 10.10 -17.20
N SER A 505 21.22 8.96 -17.88
CA SER A 505 20.34 7.78 -17.69
C SER A 505 20.78 6.99 -16.47
N PRO A 506 19.67 6.40 -15.83
CA PRO A 506 19.98 5.71 -14.56
C PRO A 506 20.99 4.58 -14.76
N ASP A 507 21.16 4.13 -16.03
CA ASP A 507 22.02 2.95 -16.26
C ASP A 507 23.43 3.38 -16.67
N TYR A 508 23.70 4.78 -16.76
CA TYR A 508 24.98 5.32 -17.26
C TYR A 508 26.04 5.26 -16.16
N LEU A 509 25.66 5.60 -15.00
CA LEU A 509 26.66 5.56 -13.90
C LEU A 509 27.02 4.12 -13.56
N ASP A 510 25.91 3.21 -13.81
CA ASP A 510 26.21 1.79 -13.54
C ASP A 510 27.01 1.17 -14.69
N ALA A 511 26.78 1.60 -15.67
CA ALA A 511 27.52 1.09 -16.84
C ALA A 511 28.98 1.56 -16.80
N ARG A 512 29.24 2.85 -16.23
CA ARG A 512 30.63 3.34 -16.14
C ARG A 512 31.38 2.64 -15.00
N LEU A 513 30.64 2.41 -14.10
CA LEU A 513 31.26 1.60 -13.03
C LEU A 513 31.56 0.17 -13.52
N LEU A 514 30.49 -0.44 -14.26
CA LEU A 514 30.73 -1.80 -14.81
C LEU A 514 31.91 -1.81 -15.79
N SER A 515 32.01 -0.75 -16.42
CA SER A 515 33.16 -0.66 -17.35
C SER A 515 34.46 -0.46 -16.56
N ALA A 516 34.46 0.36 -15.38
CA ALA A 516 35.69 0.56 -14.58
C ALA A 516 36.08 -0.72 -13.85
N ASN A 517 35.10 -1.36 -13.59
CA ASN A 517 35.40 -2.66 -12.94
C ASN A 517 35.90 -3.69 -13.96
N ALA A 518 35.10 -3.68 -15.12
CA ALA A 518 35.58 -4.61 -16.18
C ALA A 518 37.04 -4.32 -16.56
N HIS A 519 37.34 -3.00 -16.49
CA HIS A 519 38.74 -2.64 -16.78
C HIS A 519 39.65 -3.03 -15.60
N LEU A 520 39.22 -2.95 -14.30
CA LEU A 520 40.04 -3.37 -13.14
C LEU A 520 40.20 -4.88 -13.11
N ARG A 521 39.14 -5.59 -13.81
CA ARG A 521 39.27 -7.07 -13.82
C ARG A 521 40.18 -7.53 -14.97
N LEU A 522 40.01 -6.69 -15.94
CA LEU A 522 40.90 -7.03 -17.07
C LEU A 522 42.32 -6.53 -16.80
N LYS A 523 42.29 -6.13 -15.42
CA LYS A 523 43.59 -5.65 -14.90
C LYS A 523 44.16 -4.52 -15.76
N ASP A 524 43.14 -4.13 -16.50
CA ASP A 524 43.54 -2.86 -17.16
C ASP A 524 43.29 -1.68 -16.20
N ASN A 525 44.13 -1.84 -15.13
CA ASN A 525 43.95 -0.97 -13.95
C ASN A 525 44.11 0.51 -14.32
N SER A 526 44.68 0.73 -15.53
CA SER A 526 44.80 2.13 -16.01
C SER A 526 43.49 2.63 -16.62
N ALA A 527 42.96 1.89 -17.34
CA ALA A 527 41.64 2.25 -17.94
C ALA A 527 40.55 2.28 -16.85
N ALA A 528 40.84 1.39 -15.88
CA ALA A 528 39.90 1.39 -14.74
C ALA A 528 40.05 2.67 -13.93
N ALA A 529 41.21 2.98 -13.67
CA ALA A 529 41.48 4.25 -12.96
C ALA A 529 40.85 5.44 -13.71
N GLU A 530 40.92 5.37 -15.02
CA GLU A 530 40.33 6.48 -15.82
C GLU A 530 38.79 6.45 -15.74
N ASP A 531 38.25 5.43 -15.85
CA ASP A 531 36.79 5.29 -15.75
C ASP A 531 36.29 5.71 -14.36
N TYR A 532 37.13 5.32 -13.32
CA TYR A 532 36.70 5.75 -11.97
C TYR A 532 36.82 7.27 -11.84
N ARG A 533 37.78 7.78 -12.45
CA ARG A 533 37.92 9.25 -12.46
C ARG A 533 36.72 9.92 -13.15
N GLN A 534 36.37 9.33 -14.18
CA GLN A 534 35.21 9.90 -14.90
C GLN A 534 33.91 9.64 -14.13
N TYR A 535 33.85 8.61 -13.57
CA TYR A 535 32.73 8.34 -12.65
C TYR A 535 32.71 9.39 -11.53
N LEU A 536 33.92 9.71 -10.92
CA LEU A 536 33.96 10.64 -9.76
C LEU A 536 33.59 12.06 -10.19
N ALA A 537 33.77 12.24 -11.38
CA ALA A 537 33.41 13.58 -11.93
C ALA A 537 31.89 13.80 -11.90
N LYS A 538 31.18 12.86 -12.00
CA LYS A 538 29.71 13.06 -12.07
C LYS A 538 29.05 12.49 -10.81
N ALA A 539 29.98 12.08 -10.15
CA ALA A 539 29.43 11.56 -8.88
C ALA A 539 28.88 12.73 -8.04
N ALA A 540 27.67 12.75 -7.81
CA ALA A 540 26.90 13.94 -7.38
C ALA A 540 26.82 13.98 -5.84
N THR A 541 27.38 12.80 -5.31
CA THR A 541 27.27 12.87 -3.85
C THR A 541 28.65 12.57 -3.22
N PRO A 542 29.02 13.09 -1.95
CA PRO A 542 30.29 12.89 -1.22
C PRO A 542 30.59 11.40 -1.03
N ALA A 543 29.53 10.77 -1.27
CA ALA A 543 29.71 9.31 -1.11
C ALA A 543 30.08 8.65 -2.46
N ASP A 544 29.53 9.02 -3.26
CA ASP A 544 29.89 8.55 -4.61
C ASP A 544 31.33 8.97 -4.97
N LYS A 545 31.83 10.19 -4.27
CA LYS A 545 33.20 10.67 -4.55
C LYS A 545 34.22 9.91 -3.69
N VAL A 546 33.95 9.54 -2.69
CA VAL A 546 34.80 8.69 -1.83
C VAL A 546 34.91 7.28 -2.44
N VAL A 547 33.60 6.76 -3.24
CA VAL A 547 33.66 5.41 -3.88
C VAL A 547 34.55 5.46 -5.11
N GLY A 548 34.50 6.40 -5.41
CA GLY A 548 35.31 6.59 -6.64
C GLY A 548 36.78 6.87 -6.31
N LEU A 549 37.23 7.78 -5.10
CA LEU A 549 38.63 8.07 -4.74
C LEU A 549 39.26 6.88 -4.03
N ALA A 550 38.51 6.13 -3.55
CA ALA A 550 38.99 4.88 -2.92
C ALA A 550 39.23 3.79 -3.99
N GLY A 551 38.07 3.64 -4.94
CA GLY A 551 38.27 2.69 -6.07
C GLY A 551 39.49 3.08 -6.93
N LEU A 552 39.71 4.32 -6.80
CA LEU A 552 40.89 4.81 -7.55
C LEU A 552 42.17 4.56 -6.73
N ALA A 553 42.21 4.69 -5.39
CA ALA A 553 43.38 4.38 -4.55
C ALA A 553 43.65 2.86 -4.54
N ARG A 554 42.62 2.18 -4.96
CA ARG A 554 42.83 0.71 -5.08
C ARG A 554 43.42 0.36 -6.45
N ALA A 555 42.74 0.95 -7.29
CA ALA A 555 43.27 0.68 -8.65
C ALA A 555 44.73 1.16 -8.77
N LEU A 556 45.00 2.17 -7.91
CA LEU A 556 46.40 2.68 -7.95
C LEU A 556 47.28 1.85 -7.01
N THR A 557 46.77 1.23 -5.85
CA THR A 557 47.51 0.28 -5.01
C THR A 557 47.75 -1.03 -5.78
N ALA A 558 46.77 -1.15 -6.80
CA ALA A 558 46.90 -2.41 -7.58
C ALA A 558 47.87 -2.23 -8.75
N THR A 559 47.80 -1.02 -9.25
CA THR A 559 48.78 -0.79 -10.35
C THR A 559 50.12 -0.34 -9.77
N LYS A 560 49.99 -0.43 -8.60
CA LYS A 560 51.18 -0.18 -7.78
C LYS A 560 51.77 1.20 -8.07
N ASP A 561 50.87 1.64 -8.38
CA ASP A 561 51.39 3.00 -8.66
C ASP A 561 51.29 3.87 -7.40
N TRP A 562 52.31 3.10 -6.41
CA TRP A 562 52.32 3.63 -5.03
C TRP A 562 52.56 5.15 -5.02
N LYS A 563 53.03 5.75 -6.31
CA LYS A 563 53.37 7.19 -6.39
C LYS A 563 52.12 8.05 -6.58
N GLN A 564 51.34 7.65 -7.54
CA GLN A 564 50.09 8.38 -7.80
C GLN A 564 49.09 8.19 -6.64
N LEU A 565 49.32 6.86 -5.94
CA LEU A 565 48.49 6.57 -4.74
C LEU A 565 48.90 7.49 -3.59
N GLN A 566 49.97 7.98 -3.57
CA GLN A 566 50.42 8.88 -2.49
C GLN A 566 49.93 10.31 -2.74
N THR A 567 49.72 10.57 -4.05
CA THR A 567 49.22 11.93 -4.36
C THR A 567 47.72 12.02 -4.12
N VAL A 568 47.09 10.86 -4.27
CA VAL A 568 45.62 10.75 -4.14
C VAL A 568 45.25 10.65 -2.67
N LEU A 569 46.37 10.00 -1.88
CA LEU A 569 46.04 9.69 -0.48
C LEU A 569 45.92 10.97 0.35
N PRO A 570 46.65 12.12 -0.03
CA PRO A 570 46.51 13.41 0.65
C PRO A 570 45.19 14.11 0.28
N GLU A 571 44.69 14.11 -1.05
CA GLU A 571 43.36 14.63 -1.44
C GLU A 571 42.22 13.85 -0.76
N LEU A 572 42.53 12.51 -0.75
CA LEU A 572 41.62 11.63 0.05
C LEU A 572 41.68 12.03 1.53
N ARG A 573 42.97 12.71 1.75
CA ARG A 573 43.08 13.15 3.15
C ARG A 573 42.31 14.48 3.36
N SER A 574 42.47 15.74 2.40
CA SER A 574 41.95 17.11 2.51
C SER A 574 40.48 17.19 2.13
N ALA A 575 39.73 16.29 1.34
CA ALA A 575 38.26 16.30 1.13
C ALA A 575 37.51 16.17 2.46
N ASP A 576 37.08 17.60 2.86
CA ASP A 576 36.51 18.15 4.10
C ASP A 576 36.03 17.03 5.04
N ALA A 577 36.40 15.87 4.27
CA ALA A 577 36.35 14.78 5.28
C ALA A 577 37.42 13.72 4.97
N ALA A 578 38.83 13.70 5.12
CA ALA A 578 39.78 12.70 4.57
C ALA A 578 41.03 12.65 5.46
N ASP A 579 41.19 12.20 6.55
CA ASP A 579 42.49 11.87 7.21
C ASP A 579 42.50 10.42 7.67
N ALA A 580 41.59 9.95 7.42
CA ALA A 580 41.41 8.55 7.83
C ALA A 580 41.34 7.64 6.60
N GLN A 581 40.65 7.97 5.63
CA GLN A 581 40.70 7.21 4.36
C GLN A 581 42.10 7.27 3.72
N PHE A 582 42.76 8.03 4.59
CA PHE A 582 44.19 8.12 4.23
C PHE A 582 45.00 7.16 5.10
N SER A 583 45.06 7.38 6.18
CA SER A 583 45.83 6.49 7.08
C SER A 583 45.37 5.03 6.91
N ARG A 584 44.28 5.01 6.13
CA ARG A 584 43.70 3.68 5.80
C ARG A 584 44.19 3.20 4.43
N ALA A 585 44.01 3.78 3.90
CA ALA A 585 44.60 3.45 2.58
C ALA A 585 46.12 3.22 2.71
N ALA A 586 46.66 3.93 3.72
CA ALA A 586 48.12 3.75 3.94
C ALA A 586 48.36 2.58 4.89
N MET A 587 47.77 2.24 5.65
CA MET A 587 47.74 0.99 6.43
C MET A 587 47.32 -0.20 5.55
N ALA A 588 46.45 0.06 4.40
CA ALA A 588 46.04 -1.01 3.45
C ALA A 588 47.14 -1.24 2.39
N ALA A 589 47.59 -0.54 2.48
CA ALA A 589 48.79 -0.63 1.61
C ALA A 589 49.95 -1.25 2.39
N GLY A 590 49.98 -0.82 3.71
CA GLY A 590 50.99 -1.49 4.56
C GLY A 590 50.61 -2.93 4.84
N ASP A 591 49.54 -3.39 4.87
CA ASP A 591 48.93 -4.73 5.00
C ASP A 591 48.98 -5.48 3.66
N ALA A 592 48.74 -4.66 2.46
CA ALA A 592 48.80 -5.30 1.12
C ALA A 592 50.26 -5.57 0.72
N ALA A 593 50.86 -4.87 1.38
CA ALA A 593 52.31 -5.09 1.23
C ALA A 593 52.79 -6.14 2.24
N PHE A 594 52.25 -6.27 3.60
CA PHE A 594 52.53 -7.37 4.56
C PHE A 594 51.98 -8.69 4.03
N ASP A 595 51.11 -8.70 3.05
CA ASP A 595 50.40 -9.86 2.45
C ASP A 595 51.13 -10.33 1.18
N GLN A 596 51.68 -9.36 0.61
CA GLN A 596 52.50 -9.83 -0.54
C GLN A 596 53.92 -10.16 -0.09
N LYS A 597 53.84 -10.21 1.11
CA LYS A 597 55.05 -10.58 1.88
C LYS A 597 56.21 -9.62 1.57
N ASP A 598 55.40 -8.83 0.95
CA ASP A 598 56.46 -7.81 0.84
C ASP A 598 56.54 -7.02 2.16
N TRP A 599 57.02 -7.91 3.11
CA TRP A 599 57.02 -7.59 4.55
C TRP A 599 57.71 -6.25 4.82
N PRO A 600 58.44 -5.74 3.56
CA PRO A 600 59.09 -4.43 3.75
C PRO A 600 58.14 -3.28 3.39
N ALA A 601 57.50 -3.19 2.46
CA ALA A 601 56.47 -2.18 2.10
C ALA A 601 55.33 -2.14 3.13
N SER A 602 55.21 -3.56 3.76
CA SER A 602 54.17 -3.67 4.82
C SER A 602 54.70 -3.11 6.14
N GLN A 603 55.62 -3.44 6.34
CA GLN A 603 56.20 -2.81 7.55
C GLN A 603 56.36 -1.30 7.36
N GLU A 604 56.69 -0.84 6.06
CA GLU A 604 56.91 0.61 5.79
C GLU A 604 55.60 1.40 5.92
N PHE A 605 54.85 1.18 5.33
CA PHE A 605 53.52 1.82 5.44
C PHE A 605 53.00 1.76 6.88
N PHE A 606 53.45 0.28 7.57
CA PHE A 606 52.98 0.28 8.98
C PHE A 606 53.83 1.22 9.83
N ARG A 607 54.90 1.43 9.37
CA ARG A 607 55.80 2.40 10.04
C ARG A 607 55.35 3.84 9.78
N LEU A 608 55.01 4.08 8.54
CA LEU A 608 54.54 5.46 8.26
C LEU A 608 53.43 5.86 9.23
N VAL A 609 53.24 4.80 9.20
CA VAL A 609 52.16 5.00 10.17
C VAL A 609 52.75 5.08 11.58
N ILE A 610 54.07 4.15 11.96
CA ILE A 610 54.59 4.19 13.33
C ILE A 610 55.42 5.46 13.55
N ALA A 611 55.99 5.63 12.60
CA ALA A 611 56.89 6.79 12.57
C ALA A 611 56.16 8.08 13.00
N ARG A 612 55.43 8.03 12.49
CA ARG A 612 54.65 9.19 12.99
C ARG A 612 54.79 9.34 14.51
N GLY A 613 55.88 7.94 14.64
CA GLY A 613 56.36 8.20 16.00
C GLY A 613 55.39 7.63 17.05
N GLU A 614 55.44 7.03 18.28
CA GLU A 614 54.87 6.07 19.26
C GLU A 614 53.64 6.65 19.94
N SER A 615 53.98 8.43 19.18
CA SER A 615 52.73 9.10 19.64
C SER A 615 51.63 9.01 18.58
N GLY A 616 51.94 8.54 17.41
CA GLY A 616 51.10 8.44 16.19
C GLY A 616 50.10 7.28 16.31
N ALA A 617 48.89 7.78 15.62
CA ALA A 617 47.76 7.00 16.17
C ALA A 617 47.75 5.57 15.59
N PHE A 618 48.28 4.92 14.82
CA PHE A 618 48.38 3.54 14.31
C PHE A 618 49.78 2.99 14.58
N TYR A 619 50.89 3.60 15.01
CA TYR A 619 52.27 3.21 15.37
C TYR A 619 52.27 2.00 16.30
N LEU A 620 51.59 1.30 17.72
CA LEU A 620 51.46 0.03 18.49
C LEU A 620 50.70 -1.03 17.69
N PRO A 621 49.66 -0.67 17.01
CA PRO A 621 49.12 -1.64 16.04
C PRO A 621 50.11 -1.92 14.90
N ALA A 622 50.76 -1.15 14.20
CA ALA A 622 51.89 -1.37 13.28
C ALA A 622 53.06 -2.06 13.98
N LEU A 623 53.23 -1.99 15.35
CA LEU A 623 54.26 -2.80 16.05
C LEU A 623 53.68 -4.16 16.45
N SER A 624 52.39 -4.55 17.09
CA SER A 624 51.55 -5.77 17.11
C SER A 624 51.45 -6.41 15.72
N GLY A 625 51.13 -5.40 14.60
CA GLY A 625 51.12 -5.90 13.19
C GLY A 625 52.55 -6.24 12.72
N LEU A 626 53.40 -5.88 12.96
CA LEU A 626 54.81 -6.23 12.72
C LEU A 626 55.21 -7.42 13.61
N ALA A 627 54.59 -7.86 15.12
CA ALA A 627 54.90 -9.04 15.94
C ALA A 627 54.03 -10.23 15.54
N HIS A 628 53.16 -10.09 15.06
CA HIS A 628 52.29 -11.07 14.40
C HIS A 628 52.79 -11.39 12.98
N ALA A 629 53.29 -10.10 12.22
CA ALA A 629 53.92 -10.40 10.89
C ALA A 629 55.26 -11.09 11.07
N GLN A 630 55.71 -11.18 12.14
CA GLN A 630 56.93 -11.91 12.52
C GLN A 630 56.55 -13.27 13.14
N TYR A 631 55.30 -13.78 14.21
CA TYR A 631 54.64 -15.05 14.56
C TYR A 631 54.28 -15.86 13.32
N GLU A 632 54.23 -14.94 12.22
CA GLU A 632 53.81 -15.56 10.95
C GLU A 632 55.03 -15.91 10.09
N GLN A 633 55.92 -15.41 10.22
CA GLN A 633 57.17 -15.92 9.59
C GLN A 633 57.82 -16.98 10.49
N GLN A 634 56.76 -17.74 11.78
CA GLN A 634 56.98 -18.83 12.76
C GLN A 634 58.22 -18.55 13.64
N GLN A 635 57.98 -17.82 13.29
CA GLN A 635 58.97 -17.52 14.35
C GLN A 635 58.25 -17.33 15.69
N PHE A 636 57.36 -19.17 16.62
CA PHE A 636 56.38 -19.11 17.73
C PHE A 636 57.09 -18.88 19.06
N THR A 637 58.27 -19.07 18.47
CA THR A 637 59.07 -18.67 19.64
C THR A 637 59.30 -17.16 19.63
N ALA A 638 59.86 -16.14 18.14
CA ALA A 638 60.04 -14.68 18.02
C ALA A 638 58.72 -13.93 18.18
N SER A 639 57.51 -14.95 18.26
CA SER A 639 56.12 -14.45 18.46
C SER A 639 55.72 -14.59 19.93
N ALA A 640 55.89 -16.13 20.56
CA ALA A 640 55.53 -16.17 21.98
C ALA A 640 56.39 -15.17 22.77
N ALA A 641 57.99 -14.83 21.52
CA ALA A 641 58.89 -13.86 22.15
C ALA A 641 58.36 -12.43 21.94
N GLY A 642 58.09 -11.88 20.78
CA GLY A 642 57.44 -10.60 20.42
C GLY A 642 56.21 -10.31 21.30
N PHE A 643 55.05 -11.72 22.02
CA PHE A 643 53.87 -11.43 22.86
C PHE A 643 54.27 -11.41 24.33
N ALA A 644 55.52 -12.40 24.51
CA ALA A 644 56.08 -12.19 25.86
C ALA A 644 56.56 -10.74 26.02
N THR A 645 57.81 -9.90 24.23
CA THR A 645 58.32 -8.53 24.24
C THR A 645 57.17 -7.52 24.35
N LEU A 646 56.33 -7.76 24.29
CA LEU A 646 55.09 -6.96 24.35
C LEU A 646 54.50 -7.03 25.77
N ALA A 647 53.96 -8.77 26.58
CA ALA A 647 53.21 -8.76 27.84
C ALA A 647 54.02 -8.08 28.95
N ALA A 648 55.74 -8.36 27.88
CA ALA A 648 56.71 -7.71 28.75
C ALA A 648 56.63 -6.19 28.60
N ALA A 649 57.09 -4.91 26.90
CA ALA A 649 57.02 -3.45 26.60
C ALA A 649 55.71 -2.84 27.07
N ALA A 650 54.68 -3.88 28.03
CA ALA A 650 53.28 -3.45 28.27
C ALA A 650 52.91 -3.73 29.72
N LYS A 651 54.00 -4.29 30.44
CA LYS A 651 54.05 -4.69 31.87
C LYS A 651 53.40 -3.63 32.74
N SER A 652 54.09 -1.68 32.61
CA SER A 652 53.36 -0.52 33.20
C SER A 652 51.93 -0.43 32.67
N ASP A 653 51.54 -1.94 31.61
CA ASP A 653 50.17 -1.95 31.03
C ASP A 653 49.57 -3.36 31.17
N PRO A 654 49.42 -3.67 32.87
CA PRO A 654 48.91 -4.84 33.60
C PRO A 654 47.78 -5.56 32.83
N LEU A 655 47.10 -5.47 31.91
CA LEU A 655 46.19 -6.25 31.05
C LEU A 655 46.95 -6.78 29.82
N LEU A 656 47.92 -5.89 28.48
CA LEU A 656 48.80 -6.40 27.39
C LEU A 656 49.79 -7.45 27.92
N ASN A 657 50.10 -7.41 29.30
CA ASN A 657 50.94 -8.49 29.89
C ASN A 657 50.06 -9.66 30.31
N SER A 658 48.62 -9.52 31.31
CA SER A 658 47.66 -10.62 31.58
C SER A 658 47.16 -11.27 30.28
N HIS A 659 47.06 -10.54 29.13
CA HIS A 659 46.68 -11.02 27.78
C HIS A 659 47.88 -11.69 27.09
N ALA A 660 49.20 -11.47 26.79
CA ALA A 660 50.41 -12.14 26.30
C ALA A 660 50.77 -13.34 27.19
N ALA A 661 49.92 -13.55 28.80
CA ALA A 661 50.21 -14.77 29.60
C ALA A 661 49.10 -15.81 29.38
N TYR A 662 47.83 -15.42 29.29
CA TYR A 662 46.77 -16.26 28.69
C TYR A 662 47.21 -16.79 27.31
N MET A 663 47.97 -15.90 26.16
CA MET A 663 48.36 -16.32 24.79
C MET A 663 49.68 -17.10 24.83
N HIS A 664 50.41 -17.27 25.69
CA HIS A 664 51.56 -18.18 25.92
C HIS A 664 51.06 -19.53 26.46
N ALA A 665 49.49 -19.50 27.71
CA ALA A 665 49.00 -20.81 28.18
C ALA A 665 48.11 -21.48 27.14
N MET A 666 47.87 -20.69 26.43
CA MET A 666 47.09 -21.16 25.26
C MET A 666 48.03 -21.64 24.15
N THR A 667 49.45 -20.80 23.46
CA THR A 667 50.36 -21.13 22.34
C THR A 667 51.34 -22.23 22.78
N LEU A 668 51.09 -22.91 24.13
CA LEU A 668 51.84 -24.10 24.62
C LEU A 668 50.91 -25.31 24.64
N GLN A 669 49.42 -24.80 25.21
CA GLN A 669 48.42 -25.87 24.94
C GLN A 669 48.45 -26.31 23.47
N GLN A 670 49.06 -25.32 22.56
CA GLN A 670 49.03 -25.55 21.09
C GLN A 670 50.38 -26.07 20.60
N ALA A 671 51.33 -26.11 21.21
CA ALA A 671 52.65 -26.75 20.99
C ALA A 671 52.67 -28.16 21.61
N GLY A 672 50.90 -28.65 22.39
CA GLY A 672 50.55 -30.05 22.76
C GLY A 672 51.09 -30.41 24.15
N GLU A 673 50.59 -30.25 24.82
CA GLU A 673 50.93 -30.62 26.21
C GLU A 673 49.79 -30.19 27.14
N SER A 674 48.09 -30.92 27.71
CA SER A 674 46.73 -30.57 28.19
C SER A 674 46.69 -30.65 29.72
N LYS A 675 47.55 -31.74 30.10
CA LYS A 675 47.62 -31.73 31.59
C LYS A 675 48.34 -30.47 32.08
N ASP A 676 49.69 -30.31 31.04
CA ASP A 676 50.46 -29.10 31.41
C ASP A 676 49.66 -27.82 31.15
N ALA A 677 48.39 -27.55 30.42
CA ALA A 677 47.47 -26.42 30.13
C ALA A 677 46.42 -26.31 31.23
N LEU A 678 45.32 -27.63 31.98
CA LEU A 678 44.26 -27.50 33.01
C LEU A 678 44.87 -26.96 34.31
N LEU A 679 46.44 -28.04 34.40
CA LEU A 679 47.13 -27.54 35.61
C LEU A 679 47.48 -26.05 35.47
N ALA A 680 48.42 -25.35 34.11
CA ALA A 680 48.76 -23.94 33.75
C ALA A 680 47.52 -23.05 33.77
N TYR A 681 45.76 -23.25 33.57
CA TYR A 681 44.53 -22.43 33.68
C TYR A 681 44.12 -22.30 35.16
N GLN A 682 43.89 -23.62 36.27
CA GLN A 682 43.44 -23.53 37.68
C GLN A 682 44.39 -22.64 38.49
N SER A 683 46.13 -23.57 38.04
CA SER A 683 47.14 -22.73 38.72
C SER A 683 46.97 -21.25 38.39
N ALA A 684 47.07 -20.38 37.28
CA ALA A 684 46.81 -19.00 36.82
C ALA A 684 45.53 -18.44 37.46
N ALA A 685 44.16 -19.25 37.76
CA ALA A 685 42.86 -18.73 38.27
C ALA A 685 42.89 -18.60 39.79
N ASP A 686 43.12 -19.81 40.79
CA ASP A 686 43.28 -19.74 42.25
C ASP A 686 44.11 -18.51 42.65
N LYS A 687 45.71 -18.49 42.08
CA LYS A 687 46.64 -17.36 42.28
C LYS A 687 45.99 -16.03 41.89
N LEU A 688 45.16 -15.49 40.91
CA LEU A 688 44.47 -14.24 40.52
C LEU A 688 43.32 -13.94 41.48
N THR A 689 42.44 -15.28 42.32
CA THR A 689 41.18 -15.09 43.06
C THR A 689 41.51 -14.84 44.54
N GLN A 690 42.06 -15.78 45.80
CA GLN A 690 42.62 -15.46 47.13
C GLN A 690 42.95 -13.97 47.27
N ARG A 691 43.53 -13.27 46.37
CA ARG A 691 43.87 -11.83 46.36
C ARG A 691 42.61 -10.96 46.26
N GLN A 692 41.32 -11.24 45.79
CA GLN A 692 40.14 -10.39 45.52
C GLN A 692 39.10 -10.57 46.63
N LYS A 693 38.93 -11.68 48.00
CA LYS A 693 38.07 -12.11 49.13
C LYS A 693 37.65 -10.91 49.97
N MET A 694 37.42 -9.81 49.58
CA MET A 694 36.91 -8.90 50.65
C MET A 694 36.71 -7.51 50.05
N THR A 695 36.14 -7.86 49.16
CA THR A 695 35.51 -6.56 48.87
C THR A 695 35.45 -6.37 47.35
N PRO A 696 34.24 -6.01 46.42
CA PRO A 696 34.08 -6.00 44.97
C PRO A 696 35.31 -5.40 44.27
N LEU A 697 36.00 -6.28 43.26
CA LEU A 697 37.26 -6.14 42.49
C LEU A 697 37.30 -4.82 41.72
N ALA A 698 38.31 -3.45 41.54
CA ALA A 698 38.20 -2.13 40.88
C ALA A 698 39.54 -1.80 40.19
N GLY A 699 39.76 -2.01 38.84
CA GLY A 699 40.81 -1.54 37.90
C GLY A 699 41.57 -2.74 37.29
N THR A 700 43.16 -3.08 36.63
CA THR A 700 44.00 -4.17 36.10
C THR A 700 43.66 -5.51 36.76
N ASP A 701 43.17 -5.16 38.17
CA ASP A 701 42.83 -6.38 38.95
C ASP A 701 41.59 -7.07 38.37
N VAL A 702 40.71 -6.47 37.36
CA VAL A 702 39.51 -7.08 36.75
C VAL A 702 39.94 -8.05 35.64
N GLU A 703 40.97 -7.53 34.33
CA GLU A 703 41.42 -8.37 33.19
C GLU A 703 42.31 -9.52 33.68
N VAL A 704 42.80 -9.29 34.83
CA VAL A 704 43.57 -10.38 35.46
C VAL A 704 42.60 -11.35 36.15
N GLY A 705 41.42 -10.60 36.71
CA GLY A 705 40.30 -11.40 37.26
C GLY A 705 39.50 -12.11 36.16
N MET A 706 39.34 -11.67 35.13
CA MET A 706 38.62 -12.31 34.00
C MET A 706 39.48 -13.43 33.40
N ASN A 707 40.73 -13.48 33.06
CA ASN A 707 41.63 -14.56 32.59
C ASN A 707 41.73 -15.70 33.61
N ALA A 708 41.13 -15.20 35.12
CA ALA A 708 40.99 -16.28 36.12
C ALA A 708 39.61 -16.93 36.03
N TYR A 709 38.68 -16.16 36.00
CA TYR A 709 37.37 -16.69 35.58
C TYR A 709 37.49 -17.62 34.38
N ARG A 710 38.21 -17.30 33.05
CA ARG A 710 38.34 -18.14 31.83
C ARG A 710 39.11 -19.42 32.13
N CYS A 711 39.76 -19.66 33.01
CA CYS A 711 40.51 -20.88 33.38
C CYS A 711 39.66 -21.77 34.29
N GLU A 712 38.45 -20.69 35.14
CA GLU A 712 37.56 -21.52 35.96
C GLU A 712 36.38 -22.04 35.13
N LYS A 713 35.96 -21.53 34.42
CA LYS A 713 34.96 -22.00 33.44
C LYS A 713 35.54 -23.12 32.55
N GLY A 714 36.87 -22.95 31.71
CA GLY A 714 37.56 -23.98 30.87
C GLY A 714 37.86 -25.25 31.69
N ALA A 715 37.68 -25.25 33.08
CA ALA A 715 37.88 -26.47 33.89
C ALA A 715 36.53 -27.11 34.23
N ALA A 716 35.27 -26.06 34.46
CA ALA A 716 33.90 -26.57 34.69
C ALA A 716 33.35 -27.31 33.46
N ARG A 717 33.74 -27.04 32.42
CA ARG A 717 33.32 -27.73 31.16
C ARG A 717 34.07 -29.05 30.99
N LEU A 718 35.59 -29.12 31.15
CA LEU A 718 36.40 -30.34 30.98
C LEU A 718 36.08 -31.34 32.09
N ALA A 719 35.08 -30.82 33.23
CA ALA A 719 34.69 -31.81 34.26
C ALA A 719 33.30 -32.39 33.94
N ARG A 720 32.31 -31.52 33.58
CA ARG A 720 31.06 -32.02 32.98
C ARG A 720 31.33 -33.09 31.92
N GLU A 721 32.60 -32.86 31.08
CA GLU A 721 32.92 -33.78 29.97
C GLU A 721 33.55 -35.07 30.51
N LEU A 722 33.93 -35.15 31.55
CA LEU A 722 34.48 -36.40 32.14
C LEU A 722 33.44 -37.03 33.07
N GLY A 723 31.72 -36.20 33.28
CA GLY A 723 30.45 -36.82 33.74
C GLY A 723 30.23 -36.52 35.23
N ASP A 724 30.42 -35.74 35.78
CA ASP A 724 30.14 -35.48 37.21
C ASP A 724 29.39 -34.14 37.34
N ARG A 725 27.88 -33.93 37.78
CA ARG A 725 27.00 -32.75 37.52
C ARG A 725 26.85 -31.93 38.80
N THR A 726 27.04 -32.66 39.86
CA THR A 726 26.98 -31.89 41.12
C THR A 726 28.17 -30.94 41.23
N LEU A 727 29.46 -31.84 40.76
CA LEU A 727 30.67 -30.97 40.81
C LEU A 727 30.59 -29.86 39.75
N ALA A 728 29.89 -29.69 38.74
CA ALA A 728 29.71 -28.65 37.70
C ALA A 728 28.75 -27.55 38.22
N ASP A 729 27.37 -27.88 39.08
CA ASP A 729 26.49 -26.79 39.55
C ASP A 729 27.21 -25.91 40.57
N LYS A 730 28.03 -26.84 41.34
CA LYS A 730 28.76 -26.06 42.36
C LYS A 730 29.79 -25.14 41.69
N LEU A 731 30.79 -25.74 40.61
CA LEU A 731 31.85 -24.97 39.90
C LEU A 731 31.23 -23.89 39.00
N TYR A 732 29.89 -23.90 38.67
CA TYR A 732 29.21 -22.79 37.97
C TYR A 732 28.73 -21.74 39.00
N ASP A 733 28.18 -22.07 40.19
CA ASP A 733 27.81 -21.08 41.23
C ASP A 733 29.04 -20.25 41.63
N ALA A 734 30.21 -21.42 41.87
CA ALA A 734 31.47 -20.71 42.21
C ALA A 734 31.92 -19.79 41.07
N ALA A 735 32.12 -20.06 39.83
CA ALA A 735 32.32 -19.21 38.64
C ALA A 735 31.35 -18.02 38.62
N TYR A 736 29.94 -18.39 39.30
CA TYR A 736 29.01 -17.24 39.33
C TYR A 736 29.40 -16.26 40.43
N ALA A 737 29.55 -16.61 41.52
CA ALA A 737 29.90 -15.78 42.69
C ALA A 737 31.17 -14.96 42.40
N GLU A 738 32.43 -16.09 41.70
CA GLU A 738 33.67 -15.38 41.30
C GLU A 738 33.39 -14.31 40.23
N LEU A 739 32.83 -14.64 39.20
CA LEU A 739 32.37 -13.67 38.18
C LEU A 739 31.52 -12.56 38.81
N LYS A 740 30.70 -12.80 40.10
CA LYS A 740 29.87 -11.69 40.66
C LYS A 740 30.76 -10.73 41.45
N LEU A 741 31.96 -11.51 42.06
CA LEU A 741 32.88 -10.69 42.85
C LEU A 741 33.67 -9.72 41.95
N GLN A 742 33.94 -10.15 40.63
CA GLN A 742 34.56 -9.33 39.56
C GLN A 742 33.76 -8.05 39.29
N PRO A 743 34.04 -7.38 39.53
CA PRO A 743 33.17 -6.22 39.28
C PRO A 743 32.16 -6.50 38.16
N LYS A 744 31.07 -6.33 38.30
CA LYS A 744 29.83 -6.56 37.52
C LYS A 744 30.11 -6.59 36.02
N GLU A 745 32.21 -5.85 35.74
CA GLU A 745 32.54 -5.79 34.30
C GLU A 745 33.16 -7.10 33.83
N ASN A 746 32.94 -7.37 34.13
CA ASN A 746 33.76 -8.50 33.60
C ASN A 746 33.02 -9.82 33.85
N GLN A 747 31.90 -9.88 34.87
CA GLN A 747 31.00 -11.05 35.03
C GLN A 747 30.19 -11.29 33.76
N LYS A 748 30.60 -10.99 32.78
CA LYS A 748 29.84 -10.86 31.52
C LYS A 748 29.26 -12.19 31.09
N GLU A 749 30.09 -13.15 31.74
CA GLU A 749 29.54 -14.45 31.29
C GLU A 749 28.63 -15.06 32.37
N LEU A 750 28.23 -13.92 33.16
CA LEU A 750 27.43 -14.41 34.30
C LEU A 750 26.06 -14.86 33.82
N ASP A 751 25.40 -14.38 33.34
CA ASP A 751 24.11 -14.67 32.70
C ASP A 751 24.16 -15.97 31.89
N LEU A 752 25.51 -16.11 30.97
CA LEU A 752 25.61 -17.41 30.24
C LEU A 752 25.79 -18.56 31.22
N LEU A 753 26.20 -18.08 31.91
CA LEU A 753 26.56 -19.11 32.90
C LEU A 753 25.32 -19.52 33.70
N ILE A 754 24.64 -18.28 34.14
CA ILE A 754 23.40 -18.57 34.88
C ILE A 754 22.35 -19.20 33.94
N ASN A 755 22.32 -18.74 32.89
CA ASN A 755 21.43 -19.26 31.82
C ASN A 755 21.73 -20.74 31.52
N GLU A 756 23.01 -21.04 31.20
CA GLU A 756 23.39 -22.45 30.98
C GLU A 756 23.03 -23.30 32.21
N TRP A 757 22.91 -22.45 33.13
CA TRP A 757 22.58 -23.13 34.40
C TRP A 757 21.06 -23.33 34.52
N ALA A 758 20.39 -22.25 34.28
CA ALA A 758 18.92 -22.22 34.30
C ALA A 758 18.33 -23.16 33.23
N ASN A 759 18.82 -23.31 32.15
CA ASN A 759 18.34 -24.23 31.09
C ASN A 759 18.50 -25.70 31.51
N LEU A 760 19.51 -25.94 32.24
CA LEU A 760 19.73 -27.31 32.77
C LEU A 760 18.55 -27.73 33.65
N ALA A 761 17.83 -26.57 34.34
CA ALA A 761 16.68 -26.91 35.21
C ALA A 761 15.36 -26.89 34.42
N TYR A 762 15.04 -25.97 33.54
CA TYR A 762 13.91 -25.84 32.58
C TYR A 762 13.73 -27.12 31.77
N THR A 763 14.76 -27.78 31.33
CA THR A 763 14.64 -29.03 30.54
C THR A 763 14.32 -30.21 31.45
N ALA A 764 14.37 -29.98 32.62
CA ALA A 764 14.00 -31.05 33.58
C ALA A 764 12.59 -30.81 34.11
N GLU A 765 11.79 -29.81 33.67
CA GLU A 765 10.38 -29.35 33.73
C GLU A 765 10.03 -28.86 35.13
N ASP A 766 10.70 -28.10 35.68
CA ASP A 766 10.40 -27.42 36.96
C ASP A 766 10.40 -25.90 36.73
N TYR A 767 9.17 -25.35 36.60
CA TYR A 767 9.16 -24.02 35.95
C TYR A 767 9.11 -22.91 37.00
N PRO A 768 8.86 -23.00 38.22
CA PRO A 768 9.01 -21.94 39.23
C PRO A 768 10.48 -21.67 39.56
N ARG A 769 11.46 -23.01 39.52
CA ARG A 769 12.89 -22.71 39.77
C ARG A 769 13.56 -22.10 38.54
N ALA A 770 13.10 -22.30 37.51
CA ALA A 770 13.62 -21.68 36.26
C ALA A 770 13.15 -20.22 36.16
N ASP A 771 11.84 -19.96 36.75
CA ASP A 771 11.48 -18.52 36.64
C ASP A 771 12.25 -17.70 37.69
N GLU A 772 12.47 -18.36 38.68
CA GLU A 772 13.23 -17.66 39.74
C GLU A 772 14.66 -17.34 39.27
N LEU A 773 15.30 -18.47 38.57
CA LEU A 773 16.69 -18.23 38.12
C LEU A 773 16.71 -17.33 36.88
N TYR A 774 15.61 -17.29 36.20
CA TYR A 774 15.60 -16.32 35.08
C TYR A 774 15.30 -14.92 35.61
N ALA A 775 14.43 -14.78 36.74
CA ALA A 775 14.22 -13.44 37.34
C ALA A 775 15.51 -12.96 38.01
N ARG A 776 16.18 -14.19 38.45
CA ARG A 776 17.48 -13.79 39.03
C ARG A 776 18.44 -13.33 37.93
N LEU A 777 18.63 -14.25 37.04
CA LEU A 777 19.38 -13.80 35.85
C LEU A 777 18.98 -12.40 35.41
N VAL A 778 17.43 -12.20 35.80
CA VAL A 778 17.05 -10.83 35.37
C VAL A 778 17.44 -9.84 36.47
N ALA A 779 17.40 -10.08 37.45
CA ALA A 779 17.65 -9.18 38.58
C ALA A 779 19.16 -8.98 38.77
N ASP A 780 19.73 -10.32 38.61
CA ASP A 780 21.16 -10.19 38.93
C ASP A 780 21.98 -9.75 37.72
N THR A 781 21.40 -10.33 36.63
CA THR A 781 22.04 -9.74 35.41
C THR A 781 20.95 -9.14 34.51
N PRO A 782 20.92 -8.25 35.27
CA PRO A 782 19.90 -7.63 34.38
C PRO A 782 20.50 -7.22 33.04
N GLU A 783 21.14 -7.18 33.19
CA GLU A 783 21.25 -6.46 31.89
C GLU A 783 22.05 -7.32 30.90
N SER A 784 22.08 -8.65 31.40
CA SER A 784 22.53 -9.69 30.44
C SER A 784 21.45 -10.01 29.41
N PRO A 785 21.84 -10.35 28.26
CA PRO A 785 20.84 -10.60 27.22
C PRO A 785 19.99 -11.85 27.52
N LEU A 786 20.93 -12.39 28.10
CA LEU A 786 20.21 -13.61 28.50
C LEU A 786 19.18 -13.31 29.59
N ALA A 787 19.35 -12.32 30.16
CA ALA A 787 18.30 -11.87 31.11
C ALA A 787 17.10 -11.29 30.35
N ASN A 788 17.65 -10.72 29.66
CA ASN A 788 16.62 -10.18 28.74
C ASN A 788 15.83 -11.31 28.05
N GLU A 789 16.88 -12.01 27.63
CA GLU A 789 16.03 -13.12 27.10
C GLU A 789 15.13 -13.66 28.22
N ALA A 790 15.60 -13.67 29.17
CA ALA A 790 14.95 -14.16 30.40
C ALA A 790 13.80 -13.23 30.79
N LEU A 791 14.14 -11.83 30.74
CA LEU A 791 13.08 -10.84 30.93
C LEU A 791 12.03 -10.92 29.81
N LEU A 792 12.62 -11.06 28.63
CA LEU A 792 11.67 -11.29 27.51
C LEU A 792 10.79 -12.52 27.78
N ILE A 793 11.41 -13.57 28.42
CA ILE A 793 10.66 -14.80 28.71
C ILE A 793 9.71 -14.56 29.88
N LEU A 794 10.17 -13.67 30.75
CA LEU A 794 9.34 -13.34 31.92
C LEU A 794 8.23 -12.37 31.52
N GLY A 795 8.46 -11.33 30.66
CA GLY A 795 7.50 -10.41 30.03
C GLY A 795 6.47 -11.13 29.16
N GLU A 796 6.95 -12.05 28.41
CA GLU A 796 5.96 -12.84 27.63
C GLU A 796 5.05 -13.65 28.54
N SER A 797 5.65 -14.17 29.69
CA SER A 797 4.90 -14.96 30.69
C SER A 797 3.89 -14.08 31.44
N ALA A 798 4.02 -12.76 31.83
CA ALA A 798 3.12 -11.79 32.50
C ALA A 798 2.05 -11.27 31.54
N ARG A 799 2.23 -10.86 30.17
CA ARG A 799 1.27 -10.50 29.11
C ARG A 799 0.22 -11.60 28.91
N PHE A 800 0.57 -12.95 29.12
CA PHE A 800 -0.44 -14.02 28.89
C PHE A 800 -1.23 -14.27 30.17
N GLY A 801 -0.84 -13.68 31.29
CA GLY A 801 -1.47 -13.87 32.61
C GLY A 801 -2.40 -12.69 32.94
N GLY A 802 -3.05 -11.44 32.08
CA GLY A 802 -4.07 -10.38 32.02
C GLY A 802 -3.63 -9.15 32.84
N GLN A 803 -1.96 -8.57 32.72
CA GLN A 803 -1.47 -7.37 33.44
C GLN A 803 -0.65 -6.50 32.48
N PRO A 804 -1.32 -5.84 31.52
CA PRO A 804 -0.69 -5.21 30.35
C PRO A 804 0.09 -3.94 30.75
N ASP A 805 0.04 -3.17 31.82
CA ASP A 805 0.85 -2.02 32.32
C ASP A 805 2.18 -2.52 32.89
N LYS A 806 2.23 -3.89 33.43
CA LYS A 806 3.51 -4.47 33.90
C LYS A 806 4.34 -5.00 32.73
N ALA A 807 3.67 -5.60 31.61
CA ALA A 807 4.33 -6.09 30.38
C ALA A 807 4.86 -4.92 29.54
N ILE A 808 4.07 -3.62 29.44
CA ILE A 808 4.61 -2.45 28.68
C ILE A 808 5.83 -1.91 29.44
N GLN A 809 5.98 -1.84 30.76
CA GLN A 809 7.11 -1.35 31.59
C GLN A 809 8.33 -2.26 31.44
N LEU A 810 8.01 -3.78 31.30
CA LEU A 810 9.18 -4.68 31.20
C LEU A 810 9.72 -4.69 29.76
N PHE A 811 8.90 -4.61 28.66
CA PHE A 811 9.34 -4.58 27.25
C PHE A 811 9.92 -3.20 26.89
N GLN A 812 9.26 -1.88 27.49
CA GLN A 812 9.86 -0.52 27.32
C GLN A 812 11.23 -0.47 28.00
N LYS A 813 11.25 -1.36 29.15
CA LYS A 813 12.55 -1.42 29.86
C LYS A 813 13.59 -2.17 29.02
N LEU A 814 13.02 -3.34 28.10
CA LEU A 814 13.93 -4.15 27.24
C LEU A 814 14.18 -3.44 25.91
N ALA A 815 13.23 -2.71 25.44
CA ALA A 815 13.38 -2.02 24.14
C ALA A 815 14.27 -0.78 24.30
N ASP A 816 13.84 0.14 25.53
CA ASP A 816 14.53 1.41 25.86
C ASP A 816 15.89 1.13 26.52
N ASN A 817 15.60 -0.55 26.46
CA ASN A 817 16.93 -0.93 26.99
C ASN A 817 17.92 -1.22 25.83
N PRO A 818 19.18 -0.41 25.56
CA PRO A 818 20.04 -0.37 24.38
C PRO A 818 21.11 -1.48 24.40
N LYS A 819 19.25 -1.80 25.24
CA LYS A 819 20.40 -2.73 25.37
C LYS A 819 19.97 -4.16 25.11
N ALA A 820 20.17 -4.70 25.77
CA ALA A 820 19.67 -6.01 25.34
C ALA A 820 19.99 -6.30 23.87
N ASP A 821 19.87 -7.60 23.19
CA ASP A 821 20.13 -8.08 21.81
C ASP A 821 19.05 -7.55 20.84
N PRO A 822 19.27 -6.79 20.03
CA PRO A 822 18.51 -6.03 19.05
C PRO A 822 17.38 -6.88 18.41
N PHE A 823 18.75 -8.44 18.72
CA PHE A 823 17.52 -9.19 18.33
C PHE A 823 16.47 -9.14 19.45
N ILE A 824 16.50 -9.16 20.16
CA ILE A 824 15.65 -9.16 21.37
C ILE A 824 15.07 -7.76 21.60
N ARG A 825 15.87 -6.81 21.64
CA ARG A 825 15.33 -5.43 21.66
C ARG A 825 14.44 -5.17 20.43
N GLN A 826 15.31 -5.79 19.36
CA GLN A 826 14.44 -5.66 18.15
C GLN A 826 13.12 -6.39 18.33
N ARG A 827 13.53 -7.33 19.21
CA ARG A 827 12.29 -8.10 19.44
C ARG A 827 11.44 -7.43 20.53
N ALA A 828 12.14 -6.82 21.45
CA ALA A 828 11.45 -6.09 22.51
C ALA A 828 10.87 -4.78 21.96
N LEU A 829 11.40 -3.83 21.02
CA LEU A 829 10.90 -2.63 20.32
C LEU A 829 9.83 -2.98 19.30
N VAL A 830 10.39 -4.25 18.78
CA VAL A 830 9.25 -4.60 17.88
C VAL A 830 7.99 -4.82 18.71
N HIS A 831 8.19 -5.35 20.13
CA HIS A 831 7.03 -5.59 21.01
C HIS A 831 6.52 -4.28 21.60
N LEU A 832 7.44 -3.36 21.92
CA LEU A 832 7.04 -2.02 22.39
C LEU A 832 6.43 -1.19 21.26
N LEU A 833 7.17 -1.09 19.77
CA LEU A 833 6.60 -0.47 18.56
C LEU A 833 5.21 -1.04 18.25
N ASP A 834 5.11 -2.41 18.84
CA ASP A 834 3.76 -3.00 18.58
C ASP A 834 2.79 -2.55 19.67
N LEU A 835 3.32 -2.44 21.15
CA LEU A 835 2.49 -2.09 22.32
C LEU A 835 2.17 -0.59 22.29
N ALA A 836 2.99 0.43 21.56
CA ALA A 836 2.76 1.88 21.39
C ALA A 836 1.83 2.15 20.20
N ALA A 837 2.03 1.33 19.03
CA ALA A 837 1.10 1.44 17.88
C ALA A 837 -0.29 0.89 18.23
N GLU A 838 -0.40 -0.19 19.57
CA GLU A 838 -1.71 -0.79 19.89
C GLU A 838 -2.46 0.05 20.91
N THR A 839 -1.67 1.06 21.77
CA THR A 839 -2.33 1.85 22.84
C THR A 839 -2.44 3.31 22.40
N GLY A 840 -2.21 3.71 20.97
CA GLY A 840 -2.53 4.98 20.24
C GLY A 840 -1.56 6.11 20.63
N ARG A 841 0.03 6.15 20.92
CA ARG A 841 1.07 7.13 21.31
C ARG A 841 2.08 7.29 20.15
N TRP A 842 1.68 8.11 18.63
CA TRP A 842 2.26 8.07 17.27
C TRP A 842 3.53 8.93 17.19
N ASN A 843 3.83 10.22 17.82
CA ASN A 843 5.13 10.96 17.95
C ASN A 843 6.17 10.10 18.66
N ASP A 844 5.70 8.87 19.82
CA ASP A 844 6.63 7.90 20.48
C ASP A 844 7.00 6.77 19.51
N ALA A 845 5.91 6.27 18.57
CA ALA A 845 6.18 5.27 17.51
C ALA A 845 7.16 5.82 16.47
N LEU A 846 6.70 7.30 15.78
CA LEU A 846 7.59 7.93 14.76
C LEU A 846 8.98 8.17 15.35
N THR A 847 9.45 8.11 17.01
CA THR A 847 10.71 8.25 17.77
C THR A 847 11.38 6.87 17.95
N ILE A 848 10.34 5.90 18.06
CA ILE A 848 10.91 4.56 18.32
C ILE A 848 11.31 3.91 16.98
N ALA A 849 10.32 4.01 15.64
CA ALA A 849 10.58 3.56 14.25
C ALA A 849 11.84 4.22 13.68
N GLU A 850 12.04 5.58 13.90
CA GLU A 850 13.29 6.28 13.48
C GLU A 850 14.48 5.78 14.30
N ARG A 851 13.61 5.60 15.26
CA ARG A 851 14.61 5.08 16.21
C ARG A 851 14.97 3.62 15.89
N LEU A 852 14.42 2.40 15.67
CA LEU A 852 14.67 1.04 15.20
C LEU A 852 15.44 1.04 13.87
N LYS A 853 14.72 2.14 12.71
CA LYS A 853 15.30 2.29 11.35
C LYS A 853 16.70 2.88 11.42
N LYS A 854 17.12 3.33 12.69
CA LYS A 854 18.38 4.05 12.98
C LYS A 854 19.34 3.16 13.79
N GLU A 855 17.44 3.06 13.78
CA GLU A 855 18.32 2.27 14.71
C GLU A 855 18.52 0.85 14.18
N PHE A 856 18.23 -0.24 13.66
CA PHE A 856 18.43 -1.54 13.03
C PHE A 856 18.01 -1.49 11.55
N PRO A 857 18.69 -0.82 10.78
CA PRO A 857 18.45 -0.34 9.41
C PRO A 857 18.77 -1.42 8.36
N ASP A 858 19.50 -2.37 8.96
CA ASP A 858 19.90 -3.41 7.98
C ASP A 858 19.47 -4.79 8.50
N GLY A 859 18.82 -5.47 7.98
CA GLY A 859 18.23 -6.76 8.40
C GLY A 859 16.71 -6.64 8.51
N PRO A 860 15.79 -7.64 8.36
CA PRO A 860 14.34 -7.57 8.13
C PRO A 860 13.63 -6.68 9.17
N HIS A 861 14.49 -6.51 10.41
CA HIS A 861 13.89 -5.70 11.49
C HIS A 861 14.11 -4.20 11.23
N ALA A 862 14.86 -3.58 10.17
CA ALA A 862 15.03 -2.21 9.65
C ALA A 862 14.06 -1.94 8.49
N SER A 863 14.18 -3.23 7.84
CA SER A 863 13.12 -3.10 6.83
C SER A 863 11.73 -3.02 7.48
N TYR A 864 11.72 -3.70 8.90
CA TYR A 864 10.43 -3.70 9.62
C TYR A 864 10.26 -2.38 10.38
N ALA A 865 11.45 -1.86 10.89
CA ALA A 865 11.46 -0.56 11.61
C ALA A 865 11.26 0.59 10.62
N MET A 866 11.62 0.76 8.85
CA MET A 866 11.34 1.74 7.76
C MET A 866 9.89 1.65 7.31
N TYR A 867 9.64 0.07 7.98
CA TYR A 867 8.21 -0.08 7.66
C TYR A 867 7.36 0.60 8.73
N ARG A 868 7.80 0.61 10.21
CA ARG A 868 7.03 1.18 11.33
C ARG A 868 7.30 2.67 11.47
N GLN A 869 8.41 3.31 10.62
CA GLN A 869 8.74 4.77 10.57
C GLN A 869 7.95 5.47 9.47
N GLY A 870 7.96 4.74 8.45
CA GLY A 870 7.07 5.24 7.36
C GLY A 870 5.61 5.31 7.83
N GLU A 871 5.24 4.26 8.94
CA GLU A 871 3.83 4.26 9.41
C GLU A 871 3.62 5.37 10.46
N ALA A 872 4.64 5.70 11.28
CA ALA A 872 4.56 6.72 12.35
C ALA A 872 4.64 8.13 11.74
N LEU A 873 5.45 8.75 10.47
CA LEU A 873 5.58 10.06 9.76
C LEU A 873 4.33 10.33 8.92
N LEU A 874 4.01 8.97 8.66
CA LEU A 874 2.73 9.15 7.94
C LEU A 874 1.63 9.56 8.91
N GLN A 875 1.60 8.97 10.38
CA GLN A 875 0.53 9.32 11.34
C GLN A 875 0.77 10.71 11.93
N LEU A 876 2.00 11.54 11.64
CA LEU A 876 2.38 12.86 12.17
C LEU A 876 2.34 13.90 11.05
N LYS A 877 1.69 13.45 9.85
CA LYS A 877 1.33 14.21 8.65
C LYS A 877 2.56 14.87 8.01
N GLN A 878 4.18 14.20 8.00
CA GLN A 878 5.45 14.55 7.32
C GLN A 878 5.69 13.61 6.13
N TYR A 879 4.83 13.84 4.91
CA TYR A 879 4.57 12.89 3.80
C TYR A 879 5.77 12.81 2.85
N ALA A 880 6.55 13.92 2.43
CA ALA A 880 7.74 13.91 1.54
C ALA A 880 8.90 13.20 2.24
N LYS A 881 9.15 13.34 3.33
CA LYS A 881 10.20 12.64 4.13
C LYS A 881 9.83 11.17 4.34
N SER A 882 8.52 10.39 4.73
CA SER A 882 8.11 8.96 4.77
C SER A 882 8.35 8.28 3.41
N ALA A 883 7.87 9.22 2.36
CA ALA A 883 7.98 8.62 1.00
C ALA A 883 9.45 8.38 0.62
N GLU A 884 10.42 8.91 1.01
CA GLU A 884 11.89 8.77 0.81
C GLU A 884 12.43 7.57 1.58
N VAL A 885 11.82 7.42 2.58
CA VAL A 885 12.34 6.30 3.40
C VAL A 885 11.78 4.97 2.88
N LEU A 886 10.58 4.73 2.60
CA LEU A 886 9.93 3.49 2.10
C LEU A 886 10.45 3.13 0.70
N HIS A 887 10.74 4.21 -0.18
CA HIS A 887 11.35 3.91 -1.50
C HIS A 887 12.75 3.32 -1.32
N GLU A 888 13.31 3.82 -0.59
CA GLU A 888 14.65 3.30 -0.26
C GLU A 888 14.58 1.85 0.25
N LEU A 889 13.64 1.15 1.12
CA LEU A 889 13.49 -0.24 1.63
C LEU A 889 13.13 -1.19 0.49
N ILE A 890 12.23 -0.75 -0.56
CA ILE A 890 11.70 -1.62 -1.64
C ILE A 890 12.79 -1.87 -2.68
N SER A 891 13.69 -1.09 -3.06
CA SER A 891 14.78 -1.21 -4.04
C SER A 891 15.84 -2.21 -3.57
N LYS A 892 15.66 -2.82 -2.23
CA LYS A 892 16.55 -3.87 -1.68
C LYS A 892 15.71 -5.03 -1.13
N PRO A 893 14.93 -5.77 -2.18
CA PRO A 893 13.95 -6.82 -1.87
C PRO A 893 14.59 -8.06 -1.23
N PRO A 894 13.97 -8.82 -0.45
CA PRO A 894 14.53 -9.96 0.28
C PRO A 894 15.11 -11.03 -0.67
N ALA A 895 16.11 -11.58 -0.61
CA ALA A 895 17.16 -12.23 -1.40
C ALA A 895 16.63 -13.51 -2.07
N SER A 896 15.22 -14.20 -1.31
CA SER A 896 14.67 -15.43 -1.95
C SER A 896 13.19 -15.59 -1.59
N GLN A 897 12.18 -16.12 -2.48
CA GLN A 897 10.71 -16.28 -2.34
C GLN A 897 10.35 -17.03 -1.06
N ASP A 898 11.29 -17.82 -0.39
CA ASP A 898 11.09 -18.60 0.85
C ASP A 898 11.48 -17.77 2.08
N SER A 899 11.97 -16.62 1.75
CA SER A 899 12.48 -15.83 2.91
C SER A 899 11.73 -14.50 2.98
N VAL A 900 10.27 -14.43 2.43
CA VAL A 900 9.45 -13.19 2.41
C VAL A 900 8.64 -13.13 3.71
N PRO A 901 9.27 -12.16 4.54
CA PRO A 901 8.55 -12.03 5.82
C PRO A 901 7.07 -11.67 5.62
N VAL A 902 5.98 -12.05 6.77
CA VAL A 902 4.51 -11.94 6.63
C VAL A 902 4.13 -10.47 6.47
N TRP A 903 5.11 -9.47 7.06
CA TRP A 903 4.76 -8.04 6.99
C TRP A 903 5.29 -7.42 5.68
N TRP A 904 6.23 -8.18 4.86
CA TRP A 904 6.98 -7.66 3.69
C TRP A 904 6.03 -7.17 2.59
N PRO A 905 4.95 -7.82 2.28
CA PRO A 905 3.98 -7.27 1.31
C PRO A 905 3.27 -6.02 1.85
N GLU A 906 3.40 -5.70 3.41
CA GLU A 906 2.75 -4.53 4.06
C GLU A 906 3.58 -3.26 3.85
N THR A 907 4.91 -3.59 3.36
CA THR A 907 5.84 -2.46 3.13
C THR A 907 5.54 -1.76 1.80
N TRP A 908 5.12 -2.42 0.68
CA TRP A 908 4.65 -1.87 -0.60
C TRP A 908 3.31 -1.14 -0.42
N LEU A 909 2.51 -1.46 0.75
CA LEU A 909 1.19 -0.83 1.01
C LEU A 909 1.39 0.50 1.73
N LEU A 910 2.49 0.87 2.66
CA LEU A 910 2.80 2.12 3.38
C LEU A 910 3.44 3.14 2.43
N LEU A 911 4.43 2.67 1.37
CA LEU A 911 5.05 3.55 0.34
C LEU A 911 4.02 4.04 -0.66
N ALA A 912 2.95 3.08 -1.05
CA ALA A 912 1.80 3.53 -1.90
C ALA A 912 0.92 4.54 -1.17
N GLU A 913 0.87 4.60 0.32
CA GLU A 913 0.06 5.59 1.11
C GLU A 913 0.80 6.92 1.23
N ASP A 914 2.28 6.98 1.39
CA ASP A 914 3.12 8.20 1.42
C ASP A 914 3.04 8.97 0.10
N GLN A 915 3.07 8.31 -1.30
CA GLN A 915 2.96 8.93 -2.64
C GLN A 915 1.54 9.47 -2.89
N TYR A 916 0.58 8.81 -2.22
CA TYR A 916 -0.82 9.29 -2.31
C TYR A 916 -0.95 10.64 -1.58
N TRP A 917 -0.03 10.94 -0.32
CA TRP A 917 -0.18 12.21 0.42
C TRP A 917 0.75 13.28 -0.18
N LEU A 918 1.77 13.24 -0.96
CA LEU A 918 2.68 14.19 -1.64
C LEU A 918 2.15 14.57 -3.02
N LYS A 919 0.80 13.75 -3.64
CA LYS A 919 0.00 13.88 -4.87
C LYS A 919 0.78 13.50 -6.12
N ASP A 920 2.07 12.31 -5.94
CA ASP A 920 2.85 11.71 -7.04
C ASP A 920 2.26 10.34 -7.44
N TYR A 921 0.90 10.40 -8.42
CA TYR A 921 -0.09 9.33 -8.68
C TYR A 921 0.44 8.38 -9.76
N SER A 922 1.16 8.63 -10.60
CA SER A 922 1.78 7.75 -11.63
C SER A 922 2.83 6.84 -11.01
N ARG A 923 3.78 7.15 -9.88
CA ARG A 923 4.73 6.27 -9.15
C ARG A 923 3.99 5.29 -8.25
N LEU A 924 2.81 5.52 -7.55
CA LEU A 924 1.98 4.61 -6.74
C LEU A 924 1.47 3.42 -7.57
N GLU A 925 0.85 3.80 -8.87
CA GLU A 925 0.31 2.75 -9.77
C GLU A 925 1.40 1.78 -10.21
N GLN A 926 2.79 1.96 -10.39
CA GLN A 926 3.94 1.10 -10.74
C GLN A 926 4.38 0.27 -9.52
N VAL A 927 4.36 0.88 -8.16
CA VAL A 927 4.75 0.13 -6.95
C VAL A 927 3.73 -1.00 -6.70
N VAL A 928 2.11 -0.90 -7.05
CA VAL A 928 1.06 -1.93 -6.81
C VAL A 928 1.16 -3.01 -7.89
N ALA A 929 1.43 -2.79 -9.22
CA ALA A 929 1.59 -3.78 -10.29
C ALA A 929 2.82 -4.66 -10.08
N ASP A 930 4.24 -4.31 -9.34
CA ASP A 930 5.40 -5.10 -9.02
C ASP A 930 5.08 -6.02 -7.83
N LEU A 931 4.17 -5.52 -6.65
CA LEU A 931 3.79 -6.37 -5.50
C LEU A 931 2.99 -7.57 -5.97
N LYS A 932 1.79 -7.53 -7.17
CA LYS A 932 0.88 -8.62 -7.68
C LYS A 932 1.66 -9.70 -8.41
N GLN A 933 2.90 -9.64 -9.04
CA GLN A 933 3.76 -10.63 -9.76
C GLN A 933 4.53 -11.48 -8.74
N LYS A 934 4.52 -10.96 -7.29
CA LYS A 934 5.23 -11.72 -6.26
C LYS A 934 4.25 -12.59 -5.48
N GLN A 935 2.72 -12.67 -5.92
CA GLN A 935 1.62 -13.59 -5.59
C GLN A 935 1.47 -13.61 -4.06
N PRO A 936 1.19 -12.41 -3.34
CA PRO A 936 1.04 -12.34 -1.88
C PRO A 936 -0.21 -13.07 -1.39
N SER A 937 -0.40 -13.48 0.06
CA SER A 937 -1.56 -14.17 0.66
C SER A 937 -2.86 -13.36 0.45
N PRO A 938 -4.33 -13.99 0.48
CA PRO A 938 -5.63 -13.37 0.18
C PRO A 938 -5.98 -12.26 1.17
N SER A 939 -5.19 -12.10 2.59
CA SER A 939 -5.45 -11.04 3.58
C SER A 939 -4.60 -9.78 3.27
N VAL A 940 -3.39 -9.89 2.56
CA VAL A 940 -2.47 -8.79 2.19
C VAL A 940 -2.82 -8.26 0.79
N LEU A 941 -3.42 -9.19 -0.12
CA LEU A 941 -3.79 -8.85 -1.51
C LEU A 941 -5.06 -7.98 -1.54
N TYR A 942 -6.18 -8.10 -0.56
CA TYR A 942 -7.40 -7.31 -0.70
C TYR A 942 -7.22 -5.96 -0.04
N ARG A 943 -5.95 -5.61 1.02
CA ARG A 943 -5.62 -4.31 1.60
C ARG A 943 -4.78 -3.46 0.62
N ALA A 944 -3.79 -4.23 -0.29
CA ALA A 944 -2.96 -3.59 -1.36
C ALA A 944 -3.86 -3.15 -2.53
N ASP A 945 -5.18 -3.90 -2.89
CA ASP A 945 -6.19 -3.57 -3.88
C ASP A 945 -7.08 -2.42 -3.39
N ALA A 946 -7.02 -2.18 -1.98
CA ALA A 946 -7.80 -1.07 -1.43
C ALA A 946 -7.02 0.27 -1.57
N LEU A 947 -5.49 0.52 -1.48
CA LEU A 947 -4.61 1.67 -1.61
C LEU A 947 -4.39 2.03 -3.09
N LEU A 948 -4.39 0.84 -4.23
CA LEU A 948 -4.30 1.03 -5.66
C LEU A 948 -5.63 1.64 -6.21
N GLY A 949 -6.75 1.28 -5.49
CA GLY A 949 -8.13 1.77 -5.78
C GLY A 949 -8.29 3.23 -5.29
N ARG A 950 -6.80 3.79 -4.17
CA ARG A 950 -6.88 5.21 -3.72
C ARG A 950 -6.00 6.11 -4.59
N SER A 951 -5.26 5.66 -4.96
CA SER A 951 -4.28 6.34 -5.82
C SER A 951 -4.81 6.54 -7.24
N LEU A 952 -5.72 5.72 -8.04
CA LEU A 952 -6.39 5.84 -9.37
C LEU A 952 -7.60 6.75 -9.30
N GLU A 953 -7.28 6.44 -7.91
CA GLU A 953 -8.44 7.33 -7.70
C GLU A 953 -7.98 8.79 -7.55
N ASN A 954 -7.39 9.52 -6.92
CA ASN A 954 -6.81 10.88 -6.73
C ASN A 954 -6.29 11.45 -8.06
N ARG A 955 -6.43 10.55 -9.35
CA ARG A 955 -6.00 10.92 -10.70
C ARG A 955 -7.21 10.85 -11.67
N ALA A 956 -6.67 9.63 -10.72
CA ALA A 956 -8.03 9.66 -11.30
C ALA A 956 -8.19 8.47 -12.26
N ARG A 957 -8.97 7.76 -12.28
CA ARG A 957 -9.11 6.51 -13.05
C ARG A 957 -10.00 5.54 -12.27
N PHE A 958 -10.54 5.03 -12.14
CA PHE A 958 -11.54 4.65 -11.14
C PHE A 958 -12.03 3.20 -11.45
N ILE A 959 -12.49 2.74 -12.46
CA ILE A 959 -12.91 1.38 -12.80
C ILE A 959 -11.81 0.38 -12.41
N ASP A 960 -11.01 1.03 -12.88
CA ASP A 960 -9.90 0.16 -12.43
C ASP A 960 -9.78 0.19 -10.90
N ALA A 961 -9.76 1.21 -10.24
CA ALA A 961 -9.78 1.32 -8.77
C ALA A 961 -10.89 0.47 -8.15
N ARG A 962 -12.30 -0.05 -8.63
CA ARG A 962 -13.44 -0.84 -8.11
C ARG A 962 -13.20 -2.33 -8.30
N GLU A 963 -12.80 -2.62 -9.36
CA GLU A 963 -12.38 -4.03 -9.54
C GLU A 963 -11.31 -4.44 -8.52
N ALA A 964 -10.54 -3.38 -8.34
CA ALA A 964 -9.60 -3.72 -7.26
C ALA A 964 -10.29 -3.82 -5.92
N TYR A 965 -11.39 -3.07 -5.51
CA TYR A 965 -12.16 -3.05 -4.22
C TYR A 965 -13.06 -4.29 -4.17
N ILE A 966 -13.79 -5.08 -5.12
CA ILE A 966 -14.66 -6.25 -5.19
C ILE A 966 -13.82 -7.52 -4.98
N ARG A 967 -12.67 -7.68 -5.58
CA ARG A 967 -11.79 -8.79 -5.20
C ARG A 967 -11.51 -8.78 -3.70
N VAL A 968 -11.64 -7.45 -2.87
CA VAL A 968 -11.47 -7.39 -1.39
C VAL A 968 -12.69 -8.01 -0.74
N ILE A 969 -13.94 -8.12 -1.25
CA ILE A 969 -15.24 -8.51 -0.66
C ILE A 969 -15.52 -9.99 -0.95
N ASP A 970 -15.31 -10.62 -1.89
CA ASP A 970 -15.55 -12.03 -2.33
C ASP A 970 -14.43 -12.94 -1.84
N SER A 971 -13.31 -12.31 -1.41
CA SER A 971 -12.20 -13.12 -0.85
C SER A 971 -12.69 -13.82 0.42
N GLU A 972 -12.64 -15.06 0.67
CA GLU A 972 -13.04 -15.83 1.87
C GLU A 972 -12.43 -15.21 3.14
N ALA A 973 -11.05 -14.69 3.01
CA ALA A 973 -10.38 -14.12 4.21
C ALA A 973 -10.81 -12.67 4.44
N GLY A 974 -11.56 -11.76 3.52
CA GLY A 974 -11.99 -10.34 3.61
C GLY A 974 -13.47 -10.23 3.94
N ARG A 975 -14.52 -11.59 3.85
CA ARG A 975 -15.99 -11.50 3.89
C ARG A 975 -16.45 -11.38 5.36
N GLY A 976 -16.98 -10.37 5.71
CA GLY A 976 -17.59 -10.15 7.05
C GLY A 976 -16.63 -9.35 7.94
N THR A 977 -15.00 -8.91 7.30
CA THR A 977 -14.02 -8.12 8.08
C THR A 977 -14.25 -6.62 7.87
N GLU A 978 -13.30 -5.39 8.46
CA GLU A 978 -13.52 -3.93 8.41
C GLU A 978 -12.87 -3.32 7.14
N THR A 979 -11.95 -3.98 6.61
CA THR A 979 -11.26 -3.63 5.35
C THR A 979 -12.16 -3.91 4.14
N ALA A 980 -13.28 -5.33 4.34
CA ALA A 980 -14.28 -5.68 3.29
C ALA A 980 -15.48 -4.72 3.36
N ALA A 981 -15.26 -4.03 4.49
CA ALA A 981 -16.31 -3.00 4.66
C ALA A 981 -15.80 -1.64 4.18
N GLU A 982 -13.69 -1.15 4.12
CA GLU A 982 -13.05 0.07 3.59
C GLU A 982 -12.93 0.00 2.06
N ALA A 983 -13.32 -1.34 1.77
CA ALA A 983 -13.19 -1.56 0.31
C ALA A 983 -14.56 -1.42 -0.37
N GLN A 984 -15.96 -2.06 0.41
CA GLN A 984 -17.36 -1.87 -0.08
C GLN A 984 -17.77 -0.40 0.09
N PHE A 985 -16.38 0.38 1.09
CA PHE A 985 -16.64 1.81 1.27
C PHE A 985 -15.89 2.64 0.20
N ARG A 986 -14.33 2.48 -0.37
CA ARG A 986 -13.51 3.17 -1.36
C ARG A 986 -14.00 2.86 -2.80
N ILE A 987 -14.85 1.12 -2.55
CA ILE A 987 -15.58 0.77 -3.80
C ILE A 987 -16.80 1.70 -3.95
N ALA A 988 -17.73 1.99 -2.88
CA ALA A 988 -18.78 2.97 -2.92
C ALA A 988 -18.20 4.38 -3.17
N GLU A 989 -15.77 4.76 -2.60
CA GLU A 989 -15.11 6.07 -2.75
C GLU A 989 -14.66 6.27 -4.20
N SER A 990 -14.52 5.15 -4.68
CA SER A 990 -13.99 5.24 -6.04
C SER A 990 -15.15 5.45 -7.04
N TYR A 991 -17.27 4.35 -6.86
CA TYR A 991 -18.52 4.62 -7.61
C TYR A 991 -19.07 6.01 -7.26
N LEU A 992 -17.93 6.24 -5.76
CA LEU A 992 -18.33 7.63 -5.36
C LEU A 992 -17.44 8.65 -6.06
N LYS A 993 -15.07 8.70 -6.35
CA LYS A 993 -14.15 9.55 -7.09
C LYS A 993 -14.43 9.55 -8.58
N GLU A 994 -15.65 8.23 -8.87
CA GLU A 994 -15.97 8.01 -10.29
C GLU A 994 -17.42 8.41 -10.53
N ASN A 995 -18.12 8.52 -9.25
CA ASN A 995 -19.39 9.19 -9.12
C ASN A 995 -20.56 8.23 -9.49
N ASN A 996 -21.62 6.43 -9.62
CA ASN A 996 -22.79 5.55 -9.66
C ASN A 996 -23.40 5.38 -8.26
N LEU A 997 -24.73 5.99 -7.62
CA LEU A 997 -25.22 6.31 -6.26
C LEU A 997 -26.37 5.38 -5.89
N PRO A 998 -28.39 4.28 -6.45
CA PRO A 998 -29.60 3.48 -6.14
C PRO A 998 -29.25 2.02 -5.82
N VAL A 999 -26.87 2.23 -6.30
CA VAL A 999 -26.33 0.87 -5.98
C VAL A 999 -25.24 1.02 -4.92
N ALA A 1000 -24.06 2.61 -5.25
CA ALA A 1000 -23.24 2.94 -4.05
C ALA A 1000 -24.12 3.15 -2.82
N LEU A 1001 -26.92 3.13 -2.73
CA LEU A 1001 -27.91 3.36 -1.64
C LEU A 1001 -28.50 2.03 -1.20
N ARG A 1002 -28.76 0.78 -1.93
CA ARG A 1002 -29.31 -0.55 -1.61
C ARG A 1002 -28.21 -1.44 -1.03
N GLU A 1003 -24.94 -0.22 -1.55
CA GLU A 1003 -23.76 -0.96 -1.03
C GLU A 1003 -23.34 -0.42 0.33
N TYR A 1004 -23.99 0.88 0.69
CA TYR A 1004 -23.87 1.48 2.04
C TYR A 1004 -24.97 0.94 2.95
N TYR A 1005 -27.92 0.00 2.64
CA TYR A 1005 -29.03 -0.42 3.52
C TYR A 1005 -29.01 -1.93 3.73
N LYS A 1006 -26.71 -2.39 2.57
CA LYS A 1006 -26.39 -3.83 2.74
C LYS A 1006 -25.22 -4.00 3.71
N VAL A 1007 -23.41 -2.40 3.36
CA VAL A 1007 -22.46 -2.36 4.49
C VAL A 1007 -23.22 -2.19 5.80
N TYR A 1008 -25.77 -1.77 6.21
CA TYR A 1008 -26.60 -1.40 7.37
C TYR A 1008 -27.54 -2.56 7.71
N ALA A 1009 -29.02 -3.74 6.86
CA ALA A 1009 -30.12 -4.69 7.10
C ALA A 1009 -29.57 -6.12 7.13
N GLY A 1010 -26.43 -5.95 6.36
CA GLY A 1010 -25.96 -7.34 6.06
C GLY A 1010 -24.61 -7.60 6.75
N TYR A 1011 -23.02 -6.24 7.42
CA TYR A 1011 -21.72 -6.42 8.09
C TYR A 1011 -21.78 -5.85 9.49
N ASP A 1012 -21.01 -6.39 10.76
CA ASP A 1012 -21.01 -5.94 12.18
C ASP A 1012 -19.74 -5.11 12.46
N ALA A 1013 -19.05 -3.71 11.58
CA ALA A 1013 -17.94 -2.74 11.71
C ALA A 1013 -18.52 -1.34 11.92
N PRO A 1014 -19.24 -1.14 13.28
CA PRO A 1014 -20.07 0.01 13.71
C PRO A 1014 -19.45 1.34 13.28
N LYS A 1015 -17.16 1.47 12.77
CA LYS A 1015 -16.53 2.72 12.29
C LYS A 1015 -16.70 2.87 10.77
N LEU A 1016 -16.83 1.82 9.90
CA LEU A 1016 -17.03 1.84 8.43
C LEU A 1016 -18.52 1.77 8.10
N GLU A 1017 -20.25 0.68 9.51
CA GLU A 1017 -21.72 0.78 9.45
C GLU A 1017 -22.17 2.23 9.66
N ALA A 1018 -21.29 2.99 10.69
CA ALA A 1018 -21.67 4.40 10.94
C ALA A 1018 -21.09 5.30 9.85
N ALA A 1019 -18.97 4.94 8.86
CA ALA A 1019 -18.35 5.65 7.71
C ALA A 1019 -19.10 5.34 6.41
N ALA A 1020 -20.46 4.12 6.66
CA ALA A 1020 -21.21 3.64 5.48
C ALA A 1020 -22.64 4.20 5.49
N LEU A 1021 -24.37 3.69 6.94
CA LEU A 1021 -25.61 4.49 7.11
C LEU A 1021 -25.32 5.99 6.95
N PHE A 1022 -23.19 6.60 7.51
CA PHE A 1022 -22.88 8.04 7.33
C PHE A 1022 -22.54 8.31 5.86
N GLN A 1023 -21.26 7.30 4.94
CA GLN A 1023 -20.92 7.46 3.50
C GLN A 1023 -22.12 7.08 2.61
N ALA A 1024 -24.34 5.40 3.24
CA ALA A 1024 -25.68 5.10 2.70
C ALA A 1024 -26.58 6.33 2.87
N ALA A 1025 -27.12 7.09 3.99
CA ALA A 1025 -27.80 8.40 4.17
C ALA A 1025 -27.09 9.50 3.36
N SER A 1026 -24.42 9.06 3.24
CA SER A 1026 -23.60 9.96 2.39
C SER A 1026 -23.76 9.61 0.90
N CYS A 1027 -24.58 8.29 0.75
CA CYS A 1027 -24.92 7.79 -0.59
C CYS A 1027 -26.37 8.18 -0.95
N ASP A 1028 -28.57 7.52 -0.18
CA ASP A 1028 -29.90 8.17 -0.13
C ASP A 1028 -29.75 9.68 -0.19
N VAL A 1029 -28.09 10.10 0.69
CA VAL A 1029 -27.88 11.57 0.68
C VAL A 1029 -27.21 11.97 -0.64
N SER A 1030 -25.64 10.65 -1.29
CA SER A 1030 -24.93 10.76 -2.59
C SER A 1030 -25.87 10.40 -3.74
N MET A 1031 -28.16 10.00 -4.02
CA MET A 1031 -29.25 9.68 -4.96
C MET A 1031 -30.42 10.62 -4.72
N LYS A 1032 -30.15 11.93 -4.39
CA LYS A 1032 -30.73 13.12 -3.76
C LYS A 1032 -32.17 12.89 -3.34
N HIS A 1033 -32.37 10.82 -2.61
CA HIS A 1033 -33.54 10.34 -1.85
C HIS A 1033 -33.30 10.53 -0.35
N PHE A 1034 -33.09 11.92 0.02
CA PHE A 1034 -32.60 12.61 1.24
C PHE A 1034 -33.60 12.45 2.39
N THR A 1035 -35.59 12.38 2.03
CA THR A 1035 -36.62 12.32 3.08
C THR A 1035 -36.72 10.91 3.65
N GLU A 1036 -35.72 10.24 3.22
CA GLU A 1036 -35.72 8.79 3.55
C GLU A 1036 -34.37 8.42 4.18
N ALA A 1037 -32.95 9.53 3.62
CA ALA A 1037 -31.60 9.58 4.23
C ALA A 1037 -31.63 10.32 5.57
N MET A 1038 -32.97 11.28 5.74
CA MET A 1038 -33.21 11.90 7.06
C MET A 1038 -33.99 10.93 7.95
N GLY A 1039 -34.86 9.96 7.71
CA GLY A 1039 -35.59 8.84 8.37
C GLY A 1039 -34.64 7.70 8.75
N THR A 1040 -32.81 8.14 7.85
CA THR A 1040 -31.84 7.03 8.03
C THR A 1040 -30.66 7.50 8.90
N TYR A 1041 -30.32 8.79 8.91
CA TYR A 1041 -29.44 9.46 9.89
C TYR A 1041 -30.09 9.47 11.27
N ARG A 1042 -32.22 9.77 11.44
CA ARG A 1042 -32.89 9.80 12.76
C ARG A 1042 -32.90 8.40 13.37
N LYS A 1043 -32.33 7.38 12.49
CA LYS A 1043 -32.39 5.93 12.82
C LYS A 1043 -30.98 5.44 13.20
N LEU A 1044 -29.29 6.30 12.12
CA LEU A 1044 -27.89 6.11 12.54
C LEU A 1044 -27.64 6.80 13.88
N ILE A 1045 -28.88 7.94 14.42
CA ILE A 1045 -28.79 8.79 15.62
C ILE A 1045 -29.58 8.13 16.75
N GLU A 1046 -30.78 7.16 16.85
CA GLU A 1046 -31.59 6.52 17.89
C GLU A 1046 -31.00 5.15 18.27
N GLU A 1047 -29.39 4.69 16.96
CA GLU A 1047 -29.02 3.26 17.15
C GLU A 1047 -27.51 3.13 17.30
N PHE A 1048 -26.17 4.47 16.56
CA PHE A 1048 -24.72 4.47 16.82
C PHE A 1048 -24.30 5.86 17.33
N PRO A 1049 -25.23 6.31 18.66
CA PRO A 1049 -25.23 7.65 19.28
C PRO A 1049 -23.82 8.04 19.74
N ASN A 1050 -22.11 7.04 19.60
CA ASN A 1050 -20.75 7.41 20.09
C ASN A 1050 -19.74 7.29 18.95
N SER A 1051 -20.03 7.25 17.17
CA SER A 1051 -19.15 7.15 15.98
C SER A 1051 -18.60 8.53 15.61
N GLU A 1052 -16.98 8.36 14.51
CA GLU A 1052 -16.37 9.66 14.15
C GLU A 1052 -17.17 10.37 13.05
N PHE A 1053 -18.91 9.53 12.81
CA PHE A 1053 -19.73 10.07 11.71
C PHE A 1053 -21.10 10.47 12.26
N THR A 1054 -21.99 9.87 13.95
CA THR A 1054 -23.24 10.17 14.69
C THR A 1054 -23.35 11.67 14.96
N ASP A 1055 -21.92 12.21 15.50
CA ASP A 1055 -22.03 13.69 15.65
C ASP A 1055 -21.99 14.37 14.27
N GLN A 1056 -20.76 13.52 12.81
CA GLN A 1056 -20.83 13.97 11.39
C GLN A 1056 -22.19 13.57 10.77
N ALA A 1057 -23.42 12.39 11.37
CA ALA A 1057 -24.77 11.92 10.98
C ALA A 1057 -25.83 12.75 11.71
N LYS A 1058 -26.40 13.09 13.36
CA LYS A 1058 -27.28 14.06 14.07
C LYS A 1058 -27.12 15.46 13.52
N SER A 1059 -24.84 15.13 12.98
CA SER A 1059 -24.50 16.42 12.29
C SER A 1059 -24.92 16.35 10.81
N ARG A 1060 -24.72 15.05 9.85
CA ARG A 1060 -25.20 14.79 8.47
C ARG A 1060 -26.74 14.66 8.46
N LEU A 1061 -28.44 14.23 9.58
CA LEU A 1061 -29.86 14.14 9.98
C LEU A 1061 -30.35 15.52 10.40
N LYS A 1062 -29.47 16.14 11.49
CA LYS A 1062 -29.92 17.53 11.76
C LYS A 1062 -29.76 18.40 10.49
N GLU A 1063 -27.69 17.57 9.41
CA GLU A 1063 -27.33 18.14 8.08
C GLU A 1063 -28.31 17.66 7.00
N LEU A 1064 -29.30 16.53 7.04
CA LEU A 1064 -30.35 15.99 6.15
C LEU A 1064 -31.72 16.51 6.60
N GLU A 1065 -32.63 17.31 8.15
CA GLU A 1065 -33.78 17.93 8.89
C GLU A 1065 -33.88 19.41 8.57
N VAL A 1066 -32.01 19.10 7.84
CA VAL A 1066 -31.88 20.44 7.24
C VAL A 1066 -31.96 20.32 5.72
N ILE A 1067 -31.36 19.17 5.23
CA ILE A 1067 -31.08 18.80 3.82
C ILE A 1067 -32.11 17.75 3.37
N ALA A 1068 -33.86 18.35 4.29
CA ALA A 1068 -35.09 17.71 3.78
C ALA A 1068 -36.18 18.78 3.58
N PRO A 1069 -35.93 19.58 3.23
CA PRO A 1069 -36.94 20.64 3.07
C PRO A 1069 -38.30 20.24 3.67
N LYS A 1070 -38.35 19.90 4.44
CA LYS A 1070 -39.55 20.23 5.25
C LYS A 1070 -40.82 20.19 4.38
N GLY A 1071 -40.10 18.41 4.49
CA GLY A 1071 -41.17 18.10 3.51
C GLY A 1071 -40.61 18.07 2.07
#